data_AF-A0A820H2H4-F1
#
_entry.id   AF-A0A820H2H4-F1
#
_cell.length_a   1.000
_cell.length_b   1.000
_cell.length_c   1.000
_cell.angle_alpha   90.00
_cell.angle_beta   90.00
_cell.angle_gamma   90.00
#
_symmetry.space_group_name_H-M   'P 1'
#
loop_
_entity.id
_entity.type
_entity.pdbx_description
1 polymer ?
#
loop_
_entity_poly.entity_id
_entity_poly.type
_entity_poly.pdbx_seq_one_letter_code
_entity_poly.pdbx_strand_id
1 'polypeptide(L)'
;MISIRDNCSTYDPCGTYGYCRDNSKDEWTCICKFWWKGTLCNELSSGGKQVIALGIITGFLVALFYGLGLFRWIGKKRQEAVNYKNTLTIETVKRKSCTICIIATNSSRRMMTWITVISTFVLGTIAIIIRWIILKSIHNEIIYKFNNNQSLFYNRPSICRIIYMREEFNMFTFPVACLLILLFVVITKRESHKKNRVCKGYFGLPIPLDFFARIKRTFAAITFAIFADELSNLANQFINGNRSSIDEGIIVTYVFLIIKVFVIGFRCYPILAAVYIDTRFTLILATLYAWFDFSITIAFNGVCRNDYYSTNDDYNKTYGSGTITYLTYYGTGSKLIFFQLFSDIPRYLFLSYVSIKLPILLFKRIRSRKLRVKPLTREQEYLLHSSLPNSAESRYVKNLFRLTNTEDVSMNRFARLCRSIYAWRNDFRFSSRVLCVYASIFFLLFFLTLQACVQVPPFLDTLRIKLQKFINLLMMFIIHGDFSLQQIEDSSSDFPIPDLVRPYLIAVFTALIVIFIQLLVLLVSIRRNLLQVFHGDNSEIPRRISSQSVDYAYENIHFAGYLIGYVLWGYILVAFFVMIIGIIIDIVITYGMVRFIESILKKIIPPLLFAIFQVYMNKILAQYVFLQQGGDVLSINHRRILMVHLYFNFFLDAFLGLISSIIRVLTGMIGGMIYMCRLDCSSMGRKLETLEAGFSAYCGFIHMECAHRHPILLYFTSVLLREHLYGISTTRWSKARRKWYLAFFLLNNPTFIYRRKGFLVGSPMNEKMIMLIRRKKSENSVC
;
A
#
# COMPACT_ATOMS: atom_id res chain seq x y z
N MET A 1 22.58 -56.04 -13.39
CA MET A 1 22.64 -57.28 -12.58
C MET A 1 23.72 -57.09 -11.53
N ILE A 2 23.35 -56.60 -10.34
CA ILE A 2 24.27 -56.48 -9.19
C ILE A 2 23.91 -57.64 -8.27
N SER A 3 24.81 -58.62 -8.18
CA SER A 3 24.68 -59.72 -7.23
C SER A 3 24.85 -59.14 -5.82
N ILE A 4 23.73 -59.02 -5.10
CA ILE A 4 23.73 -58.86 -3.65
C ILE A 4 24.08 -60.26 -3.12
N ARG A 5 25.31 -60.42 -2.62
CA ARG A 5 25.71 -61.61 -1.89
C ARG A 5 25.56 -61.29 -0.41
N ASP A 6 24.62 -61.98 0.21
CA ASP A 6 24.44 -62.03 1.65
C ASP A 6 25.71 -62.59 2.31
N ASN A 7 26.38 -61.76 3.11
CA ASN A 7 27.08 -62.14 4.34
C ASN A 7 27.76 -60.89 4.95
N CYS A 8 26.97 -60.09 5.65
CA CYS A 8 27.47 -59.26 6.75
C CYS A 8 27.03 -59.94 8.05
N SER A 9 27.91 -60.71 8.68
CA SER A 9 27.84 -60.97 10.14
C SER A 9 29.25 -61.33 10.63
N THR A 10 29.78 -60.69 11.67
CA THR A 10 29.43 -61.10 13.04
C THR A 10 29.48 -59.99 14.09
N TYR A 11 29.80 -58.74 13.74
CA TYR A 11 29.56 -57.58 14.61
C TYR A 11 29.29 -56.39 13.69
N ASP A 12 28.03 -55.95 13.63
CA ASP A 12 27.58 -54.81 12.83
C ASP A 12 28.20 -53.50 13.37
N PRO A 13 29.31 -52.97 12.78
CA PRO A 13 29.96 -51.76 13.30
C PRO A 13 29.26 -50.48 12.79
N CYS A 14 28.35 -50.63 11.82
CA CYS A 14 27.79 -49.54 11.02
C CYS A 14 26.31 -49.28 11.33
N GLY A 15 25.60 -50.26 11.92
CA GLY A 15 24.19 -50.15 12.25
C GLY A 15 23.30 -49.94 11.02
N THR A 16 22.00 -49.81 11.26
CA THR A 16 20.92 -49.78 10.25
C THR A 16 20.98 -48.65 9.21
N TYR A 17 21.98 -47.75 9.25
CA TYR A 17 22.05 -46.56 8.39
C TYR A 17 23.43 -46.27 7.76
N GLY A 18 24.40 -47.20 7.85
CA GLY A 18 25.71 -47.11 7.19
C GLY A 18 25.88 -48.12 6.03
N TYR A 19 26.83 -47.86 5.13
CA TYR A 19 27.39 -48.91 4.25
C TYR A 19 28.92 -48.89 4.36
N CYS A 20 29.55 -50.06 4.28
CA CYS A 20 30.99 -50.19 4.34
C CYS A 20 31.61 -49.92 2.98
N ARG A 21 32.67 -49.11 2.94
CA ARG A 21 33.52 -48.93 1.75
C ARG A 21 34.86 -49.61 2.01
N ASP A 22 35.21 -50.54 1.12
CA ASP A 22 36.50 -51.23 1.14
C ASP A 22 37.58 -50.28 0.61
N ASN A 23 38.56 -49.96 1.46
CA ASN A 23 39.79 -49.30 1.02
C ASN A 23 40.79 -50.41 0.65
N SER A 24 41.69 -50.13 -0.31
CA SER A 24 42.66 -51.08 -0.88
C SER A 24 43.72 -51.65 0.10
N LYS A 25 43.42 -51.69 1.40
CA LYS A 25 44.25 -52.16 2.51
C LYS A 25 43.43 -52.94 3.56
N ASP A 26 42.33 -53.60 3.18
CA ASP A 26 41.50 -54.44 4.06
C ASP A 26 40.93 -53.74 5.33
N GLU A 27 40.90 -52.39 5.35
CA GLU A 27 40.27 -51.59 6.41
C GLU A 27 38.87 -51.14 5.99
N TRP A 28 37.86 -51.69 6.66
CA TRP A 28 36.45 -51.33 6.46
C TRP A 28 36.15 -49.96 7.09
N THR A 29 35.75 -48.97 6.29
CA THR A 29 35.34 -47.65 6.82
C THR A 29 33.82 -47.45 6.71
N CYS A 30 33.21 -47.06 7.83
CA CYS A 30 31.78 -46.78 7.95
C CYS A 30 31.46 -45.31 7.59
N ILE A 31 30.59 -45.07 6.62
CA ILE A 31 30.17 -43.70 6.22
C ILE A 31 28.69 -43.46 6.59
N CYS A 32 28.44 -42.57 7.56
CA CYS A 32 27.10 -42.33 8.12
C CYS A 32 26.19 -41.44 7.23
N LYS A 33 24.86 -41.67 7.34
CA LYS A 33 23.80 -40.95 6.61
C LYS A 33 23.10 -39.90 7.51
N PHE A 34 23.30 -38.63 7.19
CA PHE A 34 22.47 -37.46 7.55
C PHE A 34 22.44 -36.94 9.01
N TRP A 35 22.45 -35.60 9.12
CA TRP A 35 22.64 -34.82 10.36
C TRP A 35 21.33 -34.44 11.10
N TRP A 36 20.15 -34.94 10.72
CA TRP A 36 18.87 -34.39 11.22
C TRP A 36 17.83 -35.38 11.76
N LYS A 37 18.14 -36.68 11.85
CA LYS A 37 17.33 -37.65 12.64
C LYS A 37 18.14 -38.17 13.82
N GLY A 38 18.22 -37.36 14.88
CA GLY A 38 18.13 -37.77 16.29
C GLY A 38 18.92 -38.96 16.83
N THR A 39 19.92 -39.51 16.14
CA THR A 39 20.83 -40.52 16.68
C THR A 39 22.25 -40.07 16.38
N LEU A 40 22.97 -39.71 17.46
CA LEU A 40 24.39 -39.39 17.40
C LEU A 40 25.15 -40.64 16.97
N CYS A 41 25.56 -40.74 15.71
CA CYS A 41 26.67 -41.61 15.35
C CYS A 41 27.95 -41.05 16.01
N ASN A 42 28.69 -41.91 16.71
CA ASN A 42 29.75 -41.55 17.66
C ASN A 42 31.01 -40.88 17.09
N GLU A 43 31.05 -40.52 15.80
CA GLU A 43 32.12 -39.70 15.24
C GLU A 43 31.57 -38.45 14.57
N LEU A 44 31.24 -37.46 15.40
CA LEU A 44 31.15 -36.07 14.96
C LEU A 44 32.51 -35.69 14.35
N SER A 45 32.56 -35.37 13.06
CA SER A 45 33.82 -34.97 12.42
C SER A 45 34.48 -33.83 13.22
N SER A 46 35.81 -33.82 13.32
CA SER A 46 36.57 -32.85 14.11
C SER A 46 36.15 -31.40 13.83
N GLY A 47 35.85 -31.07 12.56
CA GLY A 47 35.31 -29.78 12.15
C GLY A 47 33.90 -29.49 12.71
N GLY A 48 33.02 -30.48 12.80
CA GLY A 48 31.70 -30.33 13.43
C GLY A 48 31.81 -30.00 14.92
N LYS A 49 32.74 -30.64 15.65
CA LYS A 49 32.98 -30.35 17.08
C LYS A 49 33.48 -28.92 17.26
N GLN A 50 34.37 -28.46 16.39
CA GLN A 50 34.91 -27.09 16.41
C GLN A 50 33.85 -26.03 16.10
N VAL A 51 32.97 -26.28 15.12
CA VAL A 51 31.87 -25.34 14.80
C VAL A 51 30.87 -25.24 15.94
N ILE A 52 30.49 -26.37 16.56
CA ILE A 52 29.60 -26.36 17.72
C ILE A 52 30.26 -25.66 18.90
N ALA A 53 31.55 -25.91 19.16
CA ALA A 53 32.29 -25.22 20.21
C ALA A 53 32.34 -23.70 19.98
N LEU A 54 32.65 -23.26 18.75
CA LEU A 54 32.63 -21.84 18.37
C LEU A 54 31.21 -21.26 18.48
N GLY A 55 30.18 -22.01 18.11
CA GLY A 55 28.77 -21.65 18.27
C GLY A 55 28.34 -21.47 19.72
N ILE A 56 28.81 -22.34 20.62
CA ILE A 56 28.54 -22.23 22.06
C ILE A 56 29.28 -21.02 22.65
N ILE A 57 30.55 -20.82 22.29
CA ILE A 57 31.35 -19.68 22.75
C ILE A 57 30.74 -18.35 22.28
N THR A 58 30.36 -18.26 21.01
CA THR A 58 29.67 -17.09 20.45
C THR A 58 28.33 -16.85 21.14
N GLY A 59 27.51 -17.90 21.31
CA GLY A 59 26.24 -17.82 22.01
C GLY A 59 26.40 -17.35 23.46
N PHE A 60 27.40 -17.85 24.17
CA PHE A 60 27.75 -17.42 25.53
C PHE A 60 28.14 -15.93 25.57
N LEU A 61 28.97 -15.46 24.63
CA LEU A 61 29.35 -14.05 24.55
C LEU A 61 28.16 -13.13 24.26
N VAL A 62 27.26 -13.54 23.36
CA VAL A 62 26.02 -12.82 23.08
C VAL A 62 25.15 -12.75 24.32
N ALA A 63 24.93 -13.88 24.99
CA ALA A 63 24.15 -13.96 26.23
C ALA A 63 24.76 -13.12 27.35
N LEU A 64 26.08 -13.12 27.50
CA LEU A 64 26.81 -12.32 28.47
C LEU A 64 26.65 -10.83 28.19
N PHE A 65 26.78 -10.40 26.93
CA PHE A 65 26.59 -9.00 26.54
C PHE A 65 25.16 -8.51 26.86
N TYR A 66 24.13 -9.25 26.43
CA TYR A 66 22.74 -8.89 26.70
C TYR A 66 22.37 -9.01 28.19
N GLY A 67 22.89 -10.02 28.89
CA GLY A 67 22.67 -10.23 30.32
C GLY A 67 23.23 -9.10 31.18
N LEU A 68 24.47 -8.66 30.92
CA LEU A 68 25.07 -7.52 31.62
C LEU A 68 24.37 -6.20 31.26
N GLY A 69 23.94 -6.04 30.00
CA GLY A 69 23.12 -4.90 29.58
C GLY A 69 21.77 -4.83 30.30
N LEU A 70 21.08 -5.97 30.45
CA LEU A 70 19.83 -6.08 31.20
C LEU A 70 20.02 -5.75 32.68
N PHE A 71 21.08 -6.27 33.31
CA PHE A 71 21.39 -5.99 34.72
C PHE A 71 21.58 -4.49 34.96
N ARG A 72 22.29 -3.79 34.06
CA ARG A 72 22.46 -2.33 34.11
C ARG A 72 21.18 -1.57 33.83
N TRP A 73 20.37 -2.00 32.86
CA TRP A 73 19.08 -1.38 32.59
C TRP A 73 18.15 -1.48 33.79
N ILE A 74 18.08 -2.66 34.44
CA ILE A 74 17.32 -2.85 35.69
C ILE A 74 17.84 -1.91 36.78
N GLY A 75 19.16 -1.76 36.94
CA GLY A 75 19.76 -0.80 37.87
C GLY A 75 19.36 0.66 37.60
N LYS A 76 19.44 1.09 36.33
CA LYS A 76 19.11 2.46 35.89
C LYS A 76 17.61 2.76 36.02
N LYS A 77 16.76 1.79 35.65
CA LYS A 77 15.30 1.90 35.84
C LYS A 77 14.90 1.95 37.32
N ARG A 78 15.64 1.27 38.20
CA ARG A 78 15.42 1.33 39.64
C ARG A 78 15.74 2.74 40.19
N GLN A 79 16.73 3.43 39.63
CA GLN A 79 17.03 4.84 39.95
C GLN A 79 16.02 5.83 39.33
N GLU A 80 15.58 5.62 38.08
CA GLU A 80 14.56 6.46 37.44
C GLU A 80 13.17 6.32 38.08
N ALA A 81 12.82 5.12 38.56
CA ALA A 81 11.58 4.86 39.30
C ALA A 81 11.54 5.52 40.69
N VAL A 82 12.70 5.84 41.28
CA VAL A 82 12.80 6.61 42.53
C VAL A 82 12.58 8.10 42.27
N ASN A 83 13.03 8.65 41.14
CA ASN A 83 12.80 10.06 40.76
C ASN A 83 11.38 10.32 40.24
N TYR A 84 10.74 9.34 39.57
CA TYR A 84 9.38 9.49 39.04
C TYR A 84 8.29 9.46 40.15
N LYS A 85 8.59 8.90 41.32
CA LYS A 85 7.66 8.74 42.44
C LYS A 85 7.32 10.05 43.19
N ASN A 86 8.07 11.12 42.98
CA ASN A 86 7.87 12.40 43.68
C ASN A 86 6.96 13.41 42.96
N THR A 87 6.39 13.07 41.79
CA THR A 87 5.70 14.06 40.93
C THR A 87 4.23 13.73 40.61
N LEU A 88 3.63 12.71 41.24
CA LEU A 88 2.36 12.11 40.76
C LEU A 88 1.24 11.99 41.80
N THR A 89 1.18 12.92 42.76
CA THR A 89 0.05 13.05 43.68
C THR A 89 -0.55 14.44 43.57
N ILE A 90 -1.44 14.67 42.60
CA ILE A 90 -2.55 15.64 42.61
C ILE A 90 -3.42 15.39 41.34
N GLU A 91 -4.74 15.33 41.54
CA GLU A 91 -5.85 15.41 40.56
C GLU A 91 -6.34 14.13 39.82
N THR A 92 -7.21 13.37 40.49
CA THR A 92 -8.17 12.44 39.84
C THR A 92 -9.60 12.57 40.38
N VAL A 93 -10.21 13.76 40.34
CA VAL A 93 -11.68 13.89 40.53
C VAL A 93 -12.26 14.98 39.61
N LYS A 94 -12.67 14.60 38.40
CA LYS A 94 -13.83 15.14 37.64
C LYS A 94 -13.79 14.72 36.18
N ARG A 95 -14.65 13.76 35.78
CA ARG A 95 -15.55 13.84 34.59
C ARG A 95 -16.15 12.48 34.23
N LYS A 96 -17.34 12.19 34.77
CA LYS A 96 -18.32 11.24 34.21
C LYS A 96 -19.67 11.92 34.02
N SER A 97 -19.80 12.82 33.03
CA SER A 97 -21.13 13.35 32.64
C SER A 97 -21.29 13.76 31.17
N CYS A 98 -20.40 13.35 30.25
CA CYS A 98 -20.50 13.81 28.85
C CYS A 98 -20.57 12.67 27.82
N THR A 99 -21.24 11.56 28.16
CA THR A 99 -21.32 10.37 27.29
C THR A 99 -22.73 10.07 26.78
N ILE A 100 -23.77 10.62 27.41
CA ILE A 100 -25.15 10.14 27.19
C ILE A 100 -25.86 10.85 26.02
N CYS A 101 -25.42 12.04 25.60
CA CYS A 101 -26.06 12.75 24.49
C CYS A 101 -25.53 12.38 23.07
N ILE A 102 -24.47 11.57 22.97
CA ILE A 102 -23.82 11.19 21.69
C ILE A 102 -24.49 9.97 21.04
N ILE A 103 -25.24 9.16 21.81
CA ILE A 103 -25.78 7.88 21.35
C ILE A 103 -27.04 8.08 20.48
N ALA A 104 -27.85 9.11 20.74
CA ALA A 104 -29.13 9.32 20.05
C ALA A 104 -29.00 9.83 18.60
N THR A 105 -27.96 10.59 18.25
CA THR A 105 -27.75 11.07 16.86
C THR A 105 -27.04 10.07 15.95
N ASN A 106 -26.48 8.99 16.54
CA ASN A 106 -25.73 7.97 15.81
C ASN A 106 -26.62 6.83 15.29
N SER A 107 -27.80 6.58 15.89
CA SER A 107 -28.68 5.47 15.48
C SER A 107 -29.33 5.70 14.10
N SER A 108 -29.82 6.92 13.83
CA SER A 108 -30.45 7.26 12.53
C SER A 108 -29.46 7.23 11.35
N ARG A 109 -28.19 7.63 11.57
CA ARG A 109 -27.15 7.54 10.53
C ARG A 109 -26.74 6.08 10.25
N ARG A 110 -26.70 5.23 11.28
CA ARG A 110 -26.39 3.80 11.14
C ARG A 110 -27.46 3.07 10.32
N MET A 111 -28.74 3.35 10.58
CA MET A 111 -29.84 2.69 9.85
C MET A 111 -29.77 2.96 8.33
N MET A 112 -29.54 4.22 7.92
CA MET A 112 -29.42 4.57 6.51
C MET A 112 -28.18 3.95 5.84
N THR A 113 -27.07 3.76 6.57
CA THR A 113 -25.91 3.03 6.04
C THR A 113 -26.16 1.54 5.88
N TRP A 114 -26.89 0.92 6.80
CA TRP A 114 -27.27 -0.50 6.68
C TRP A 114 -28.20 -0.73 5.49
N ILE A 115 -29.20 0.14 5.29
CA ILE A 115 -30.08 0.10 4.10
C ILE A 115 -29.25 0.19 2.83
N THR A 116 -28.27 1.11 2.75
CA THR A 116 -27.40 1.18 1.56
C THR A 116 -26.65 -0.12 1.34
N VAL A 117 -26.07 -0.73 2.38
CA VAL A 117 -25.26 -1.95 2.24
C VAL A 117 -26.12 -3.13 1.79
N ILE A 118 -27.29 -3.32 2.42
CA ILE A 118 -28.20 -4.42 2.10
C ILE A 118 -28.72 -4.28 0.67
N SER A 119 -29.23 -3.10 0.28
CA SER A 119 -29.72 -2.88 -1.08
C SER A 119 -28.60 -3.09 -2.11
N THR A 120 -27.36 -2.71 -1.81
CA THR A 120 -26.24 -2.89 -2.75
C THR A 120 -25.85 -4.32 -2.93
N PHE A 121 -25.94 -5.12 -1.86
CA PHE A 121 -25.71 -6.55 -1.94
C PHE A 121 -26.81 -7.21 -2.78
N VAL A 122 -28.08 -6.88 -2.56
CA VAL A 122 -29.22 -7.42 -3.32
C VAL A 122 -29.12 -7.08 -4.82
N LEU A 123 -28.86 -5.81 -5.17
CA LEU A 123 -28.73 -5.41 -6.58
C LEU A 123 -27.50 -6.07 -7.24
N GLY A 124 -26.40 -6.18 -6.49
CA GLY A 124 -25.18 -6.84 -6.95
C GLY A 124 -25.37 -8.34 -7.18
N THR A 125 -26.04 -9.04 -6.27
CA THR A 125 -26.32 -10.48 -6.44
C THR A 125 -27.24 -10.74 -7.61
N ILE A 126 -28.26 -9.90 -7.84
CA ILE A 126 -29.12 -10.00 -9.03
C ILE A 126 -28.29 -9.85 -10.32
N ALA A 127 -27.38 -8.87 -10.39
CA ALA A 127 -26.51 -8.68 -11.55
C ALA A 127 -25.59 -9.89 -11.80
N ILE A 128 -25.03 -10.47 -10.73
CA ILE A 128 -24.19 -11.68 -10.80
C ILE A 128 -24.99 -12.90 -11.25
N ILE A 129 -26.24 -13.06 -10.80
CA ILE A 129 -27.13 -14.15 -11.24
C ILE A 129 -27.42 -14.02 -12.74
N ILE A 130 -27.74 -12.81 -13.22
CA ILE A 130 -27.95 -12.54 -14.65
C ILE A 130 -26.69 -12.92 -15.44
N ARG A 131 -25.50 -12.50 -14.98
CA ARG A 131 -24.21 -12.84 -15.60
C ARG A 131 -23.98 -14.36 -15.64
N TRP A 132 -24.28 -15.07 -14.55
CA TRP A 132 -24.13 -16.53 -14.47
C TRP A 132 -25.03 -17.26 -15.47
N ILE A 133 -26.30 -16.85 -15.60
CA ILE A 133 -27.26 -17.45 -16.55
C ILE A 133 -26.72 -17.34 -17.99
N ILE A 134 -26.27 -16.15 -18.39
CA ILE A 134 -25.74 -15.90 -19.73
C ILE A 134 -24.44 -16.70 -19.94
N LEU A 135 -23.52 -16.66 -18.98
CA LEU A 135 -22.22 -17.33 -19.09
C LEU A 135 -22.37 -18.85 -19.14
N LYS A 136 -23.31 -19.42 -18.39
CA LYS A 136 -23.64 -20.85 -18.43
C LYS A 136 -24.11 -21.28 -19.82
N SER A 137 -24.94 -20.47 -20.47
CA SER A 137 -25.39 -20.75 -21.84
C SER A 137 -24.23 -20.83 -22.82
N ILE A 138 -23.32 -19.84 -22.79
CA ILE A 138 -22.15 -19.78 -23.66
C ILE A 138 -21.18 -20.95 -23.37
N HIS A 139 -20.96 -21.25 -22.09
CA HIS A 139 -20.07 -22.34 -21.69
C HIS A 139 -20.55 -23.70 -22.20
N ASN A 140 -21.85 -23.99 -22.09
CA ASN A 140 -22.42 -25.24 -22.57
C ASN A 140 -22.25 -25.41 -24.10
N GLU A 141 -22.43 -24.32 -24.86
CA GLU A 141 -22.21 -24.33 -26.32
C GLU A 141 -20.74 -24.65 -26.65
N ILE A 142 -19.79 -24.03 -25.94
CA ILE A 142 -18.35 -24.24 -26.17
C ILE A 142 -17.92 -25.66 -25.76
N ILE A 143 -18.45 -26.21 -24.66
CA ILE A 143 -18.17 -27.60 -24.26
C ILE A 143 -18.70 -28.57 -25.32
N TYR A 144 -19.90 -28.34 -25.84
CA TYR A 144 -20.45 -29.16 -26.92
C TYR A 144 -19.52 -29.16 -28.15
N LYS A 145 -19.02 -27.99 -28.54
CA LYS A 145 -18.02 -27.86 -29.63
C LYS A 145 -16.69 -28.53 -29.30
N PHE A 146 -16.23 -28.44 -28.04
CA PHE A 146 -15.00 -29.08 -27.57
C PHE A 146 -15.06 -30.59 -27.64
N ASN A 147 -16.15 -31.19 -27.15
CA ASN A 147 -16.33 -32.65 -27.18
C ASN A 147 -16.45 -33.19 -28.62
N ASN A 148 -16.92 -32.36 -29.56
CA ASN A 148 -17.08 -32.72 -30.97
C ASN A 148 -15.89 -32.30 -31.84
N ASN A 149 -14.77 -31.83 -31.25
CA ASN A 149 -13.59 -31.32 -31.97
C ASN A 149 -13.90 -30.24 -33.03
N GLN A 150 -14.90 -29.40 -32.76
CA GLN A 150 -15.26 -28.26 -33.60
C GLN A 150 -14.50 -26.99 -33.18
N SER A 151 -14.48 -25.99 -34.05
CA SER A 151 -13.87 -24.68 -33.78
C SER A 151 -14.50 -24.00 -32.55
N LEU A 152 -13.65 -23.70 -31.55
CA LEU A 152 -14.04 -23.19 -30.23
C LEU A 152 -14.26 -21.68 -30.21
N PHE A 153 -15.27 -21.22 -30.94
CA PHE A 153 -15.74 -19.84 -30.88
C PHE A 153 -17.24 -19.78 -30.60
N TYR A 154 -17.68 -18.69 -30.00
CA TYR A 154 -19.08 -18.31 -29.93
C TYR A 154 -19.32 -17.07 -30.80
N ASN A 155 -20.51 -16.98 -31.40
CA ASN A 155 -20.88 -15.85 -32.23
C ASN A 155 -21.40 -14.71 -31.36
N ARG A 156 -20.75 -13.54 -31.45
CA ARG A 156 -21.24 -12.33 -30.78
C ARG A 156 -22.54 -11.89 -31.45
N PRO A 157 -23.62 -11.61 -30.70
CA PRO A 157 -24.83 -11.05 -31.28
C PRO A 157 -24.56 -9.67 -31.88
N SER A 158 -25.32 -9.30 -32.90
CA SER A 158 -25.19 -8.02 -33.62
C SER A 158 -25.28 -6.79 -32.69
N ILE A 159 -26.01 -6.92 -31.59
CA ILE A 159 -26.12 -5.92 -30.52
C ILE A 159 -24.74 -5.51 -29.97
N CYS A 160 -23.77 -6.43 -29.88
CA CYS A 160 -22.43 -6.13 -29.37
C CYS A 160 -21.68 -5.12 -30.26
N ARG A 161 -21.86 -5.19 -31.59
CA ARG A 161 -21.25 -4.26 -32.55
C ARG A 161 -21.88 -2.87 -32.50
N ILE A 162 -23.15 -2.79 -32.08
CA ILE A 162 -23.88 -1.52 -31.93
C ILE A 162 -23.50 -0.83 -30.62
N ILE A 163 -23.36 -1.58 -29.53
CA ILE A 163 -22.99 -1.02 -28.21
C ILE A 163 -21.52 -0.54 -28.20
N TYR A 164 -20.63 -1.34 -28.79
CA TYR A 164 -19.22 -0.98 -28.98
C TYR A 164 -18.81 -1.19 -30.44
N MET A 165 -18.44 -0.11 -31.13
CA MET A 165 -17.73 -0.21 -32.40
C MET A 165 -16.37 -0.87 -32.13
N ARG A 166 -16.17 -2.11 -32.61
CA ARG A 166 -14.88 -2.84 -32.58
C ARG A 166 -14.16 -2.86 -31.21
N GLU A 167 -14.90 -2.85 -30.09
CA GLU A 167 -14.34 -2.72 -28.72
C GLU A 167 -13.62 -1.40 -28.41
N GLU A 168 -13.86 -0.35 -29.19
CA GLU A 168 -13.07 0.88 -29.13
C GLU A 168 -13.74 2.00 -28.35
N PHE A 169 -15.05 2.23 -28.55
CA PHE A 169 -15.79 3.28 -27.86
C PHE A 169 -17.22 2.86 -27.51
N ASN A 170 -17.68 3.25 -26.31
CA ASN A 170 -19.08 3.10 -25.91
C ASN A 170 -19.92 4.20 -26.57
N MET A 171 -20.61 3.84 -27.65
CA MET A 171 -21.37 4.78 -28.48
C MET A 171 -22.61 5.34 -27.77
N PHE A 172 -23.08 4.71 -26.69
CA PHE A 172 -24.30 5.12 -25.99
C PHE A 172 -24.02 6.00 -24.77
N THR A 173 -23.07 5.63 -23.90
CA THR A 173 -22.88 6.33 -22.62
C THR A 173 -22.05 7.60 -22.77
N PHE A 174 -21.08 7.63 -23.69
CA PHE A 174 -20.19 8.77 -23.85
C PHE A 174 -20.88 10.04 -24.36
N PRO A 175 -21.71 10.01 -25.43
CA PRO A 175 -22.43 11.23 -25.87
C PRO A 175 -23.38 11.77 -24.80
N VAL A 176 -24.05 10.87 -24.07
CA VAL A 176 -24.92 11.23 -22.95
C VAL A 176 -24.11 11.90 -21.84
N ALA A 177 -22.93 11.39 -21.52
CA ALA A 177 -22.03 12.01 -20.53
C ALA A 177 -21.61 13.42 -20.96
N CYS A 178 -21.21 13.62 -22.22
CA CYS A 178 -20.85 14.93 -22.75
C CYS A 178 -22.01 15.93 -22.67
N LEU A 179 -23.22 15.51 -23.01
CA LEU A 179 -24.43 16.32 -22.89
C LEU A 179 -24.69 16.72 -21.44
N LEU A 180 -24.55 15.78 -20.48
CA LEU A 180 -24.71 16.06 -19.06
C LEU A 180 -23.67 17.05 -18.53
N ILE A 181 -22.41 16.95 -18.98
CA ILE A 181 -21.36 17.91 -18.62
C ILE A 181 -21.74 19.31 -19.09
N LEU A 182 -22.18 19.46 -20.34
CA LEU A 182 -22.64 20.75 -20.88
C LEU A 182 -23.82 21.32 -20.08
N LEU A 183 -24.81 20.48 -19.73
CA LEU A 183 -25.93 20.88 -18.88
C LEU A 183 -25.45 21.36 -17.50
N PHE A 184 -24.47 20.67 -16.89
CA PHE A 184 -23.92 21.07 -15.59
C PHE A 184 -23.13 22.37 -15.66
N VAL A 185 -22.41 22.63 -16.75
CA VAL A 185 -21.77 23.94 -17.01
C VAL A 185 -22.82 25.06 -17.05
N VAL A 186 -23.93 24.86 -17.76
CA VAL A 186 -25.02 25.85 -17.82
C VAL A 186 -25.66 26.08 -16.44
N ILE A 187 -25.90 25.00 -15.67
CA ILE A 187 -26.49 25.10 -14.33
C ILE A 187 -25.56 25.84 -13.37
N THR A 188 -24.27 25.51 -13.35
CA THR A 188 -23.29 26.17 -12.47
C THR A 188 -23.13 27.64 -12.83
N LYS A 189 -23.12 28.00 -14.12
CA LYS A 189 -23.16 29.40 -14.56
C LYS A 189 -24.41 30.13 -14.05
N ARG A 190 -25.60 29.52 -14.19
CA ARG A 190 -26.86 30.11 -13.70
C ARG A 190 -26.86 30.32 -12.19
N GLU A 191 -26.31 29.39 -11.42
CA GLU A 191 -26.17 29.57 -9.97
C GLU A 191 -25.16 30.64 -9.58
N SER A 192 -24.04 30.75 -10.31
CA SER A 192 -23.03 31.79 -10.09
C SER A 192 -23.60 33.19 -10.35
N HIS A 193 -24.37 33.37 -11.43
CA HIS A 193 -25.03 34.64 -11.74
C HIS A 193 -26.05 35.07 -10.68
N LYS A 194 -26.70 34.13 -10.00
CA LYS A 194 -27.61 34.43 -8.88
C LYS A 194 -26.90 34.85 -7.59
N LYS A 195 -25.60 34.54 -7.45
CA LYS A 195 -24.84 34.69 -6.20
C LYS A 195 -23.91 35.91 -6.17
N ASN A 196 -23.54 36.52 -7.29
CA ASN A 196 -22.83 37.81 -7.33
C ASN A 196 -23.18 38.62 -8.59
N ARG A 197 -23.49 39.91 -8.40
CA ARG A 197 -23.58 40.89 -9.49
C ARG A 197 -22.19 41.04 -10.13
N VAL A 198 -22.18 41.17 -11.46
CA VAL A 198 -21.04 41.44 -12.37
C VAL A 198 -20.21 40.21 -12.78
N CYS A 199 -20.25 39.97 -14.09
CA CYS A 199 -19.59 38.93 -14.87
C CYS A 199 -18.07 38.82 -14.64
N LYS A 200 -17.63 38.08 -13.62
CA LYS A 200 -16.23 37.66 -13.45
C LYS A 200 -16.05 36.14 -13.27
N GLY A 201 -17.06 35.34 -13.61
CA GLY A 201 -16.94 33.88 -13.63
C GLY A 201 -16.43 33.41 -14.99
N TYR A 202 -15.19 32.90 -15.05
CA TYR A 202 -14.65 32.23 -16.25
C TYR A 202 -15.54 31.03 -16.63
N PHE A 203 -15.64 30.74 -17.94
CA PHE A 203 -16.32 29.57 -18.47
C PHE A 203 -15.53 28.31 -18.07
N GLY A 204 -15.84 27.77 -16.89
CA GLY A 204 -15.13 26.63 -16.30
C GLY A 204 -16.01 25.38 -16.19
N LEU A 205 -15.41 24.23 -16.43
CA LEU A 205 -16.00 22.94 -16.11
C LEU A 205 -16.24 22.82 -14.59
N PRO A 206 -17.37 22.24 -14.15
CA PRO A 206 -17.72 22.17 -12.73
C PRO A 206 -16.80 21.18 -12.02
N ILE A 207 -16.22 21.57 -10.87
CA ILE A 207 -15.30 20.71 -10.10
C ILE A 207 -15.95 19.32 -9.86
N PRO A 208 -15.35 18.22 -10.34
CA PRO A 208 -15.95 16.89 -10.21
C PRO A 208 -15.87 16.39 -8.76
N LEU A 209 -14.74 16.63 -8.10
CA LEU A 209 -14.50 16.23 -6.72
C LEU A 209 -13.47 17.18 -6.10
N ASP A 210 -13.72 17.56 -4.86
CA ASP A 210 -12.75 18.29 -4.06
C ASP A 210 -11.98 17.30 -3.17
N PHE A 211 -10.69 17.13 -3.47
CA PHE A 211 -9.78 16.25 -2.73
C PHE A 211 -9.42 16.80 -1.34
N PHE A 212 -9.54 18.11 -1.12
CA PHE A 212 -9.23 18.74 0.15
C PHE A 212 -10.47 18.79 1.07
N ALA A 213 -11.68 18.82 0.49
CA ALA A 213 -12.92 18.83 1.27
C ALA A 213 -13.29 17.46 1.89
N ARG A 214 -14.09 17.52 2.97
CA ARG A 214 -14.51 16.35 3.78
C ARG A 214 -15.77 15.64 3.26
N ILE A 215 -16.22 15.92 2.05
CA ILE A 215 -17.56 15.55 1.61
C ILE A 215 -17.55 14.18 0.91
N LYS A 216 -18.44 13.28 1.35
CA LYS A 216 -18.82 11.99 0.70
C LYS A 216 -17.65 11.12 0.20
N ARG A 217 -16.61 10.97 1.03
CA ARG A 217 -15.33 10.31 0.69
C ARG A 217 -15.45 8.84 0.25
N THR A 218 -16.34 8.07 0.88
CA THR A 218 -16.55 6.66 0.52
C THR A 218 -17.14 6.52 -0.87
N PHE A 219 -18.01 7.46 -1.27
CA PHE A 219 -18.60 7.48 -2.60
C PHE A 219 -17.51 7.74 -3.64
N ALA A 220 -16.68 8.78 -3.42
CA ALA A 220 -15.55 9.07 -4.30
C ALA A 220 -14.62 7.85 -4.44
N ALA A 221 -14.24 7.22 -3.32
CA ALA A 221 -13.34 6.07 -3.34
C ALA A 221 -13.89 4.90 -4.17
N ILE A 222 -15.19 4.61 -4.06
CA ILE A 222 -15.84 3.56 -4.84
C ILE A 222 -15.90 3.93 -6.33
N THR A 223 -16.18 5.18 -6.68
CA THR A 223 -16.14 5.63 -8.08
C THR A 223 -14.74 5.49 -8.67
N PHE A 224 -13.67 5.83 -7.92
CA PHE A 224 -12.28 5.60 -8.31
C PHE A 224 -11.88 4.12 -8.45
N ALA A 225 -12.56 3.22 -7.74
CA ALA A 225 -12.39 1.78 -7.96
C ALA A 225 -13.01 1.32 -9.29
N ILE A 226 -14.18 1.87 -9.69
CA ILE A 226 -14.81 1.59 -11.01
C ILE A 226 -13.90 2.09 -12.15
N PHE A 227 -13.27 3.24 -11.99
CA PHE A 227 -12.28 3.73 -12.95
C PHE A 227 -11.08 2.79 -13.10
N ALA A 228 -10.61 2.23 -11.97
CA ALA A 228 -9.47 1.31 -11.97
C ALA A 228 -9.79 -0.01 -12.68
N ASP A 229 -11.02 -0.50 -12.56
CA ASP A 229 -11.56 -1.66 -13.28
C ASP A 229 -11.57 -1.48 -14.81
N GLU A 230 -12.02 -0.33 -15.32
CA GLU A 230 -11.97 -0.07 -16.76
C GLU A 230 -10.53 0.06 -17.26
N LEU A 231 -9.64 0.61 -16.43
CA LEU A 231 -8.22 0.75 -16.78
C LEU A 231 -7.49 -0.59 -16.82
N SER A 232 -7.77 -1.51 -15.89
CA SER A 232 -7.16 -2.85 -15.90
C SER A 232 -7.62 -3.66 -17.12
N ASN A 233 -8.88 -3.48 -17.51
CA ASN A 233 -9.45 -4.07 -18.71
C ASN A 233 -8.78 -3.58 -20.00
N LEU A 234 -8.43 -2.29 -20.07
CA LEU A 234 -7.68 -1.70 -21.18
C LEU A 234 -6.23 -2.19 -21.18
N ALA A 235 -5.60 -2.31 -20.00
CA ALA A 235 -4.25 -2.85 -19.88
C ALA A 235 -4.14 -4.30 -20.40
N ASN A 236 -5.13 -5.15 -20.11
CA ASN A 236 -5.16 -6.52 -20.64
C ASN A 236 -5.31 -6.58 -22.15
N GLN A 237 -6.13 -5.72 -22.74
CA GLN A 237 -6.25 -5.61 -24.19
C GLN A 237 -4.92 -5.20 -24.83
N PHE A 238 -4.15 -4.31 -24.19
CA PHE A 238 -2.84 -3.93 -24.69
C PHE A 238 -1.83 -5.09 -24.64
N ILE A 239 -1.80 -5.83 -23.53
CA ILE A 239 -0.88 -6.97 -23.36
C ILE A 239 -1.22 -8.09 -24.35
N ASN A 240 -2.50 -8.41 -24.54
CA ASN A 240 -2.94 -9.54 -25.37
C ASN A 240 -3.18 -9.17 -26.86
N GLY A 241 -3.43 -7.90 -27.17
CA GLY A 241 -3.94 -7.44 -28.48
C GLY A 241 -2.90 -6.90 -29.48
N ASN A 242 -1.62 -6.88 -29.14
CA ASN A 242 -0.59 -6.13 -29.88
C ASN A 242 -0.06 -6.77 -31.19
N ARG A 243 -0.84 -7.59 -31.90
CA ARG A 243 -0.41 -8.14 -33.21
C ARG A 243 -1.20 -7.67 -34.42
N SER A 244 -2.37 -7.06 -34.26
CA SER A 244 -3.23 -6.68 -35.40
C SER A 244 -3.16 -5.20 -35.82
N SER A 245 -2.28 -4.38 -35.22
CA SER A 245 -2.19 -2.94 -35.50
C SER A 245 -0.84 -2.52 -36.11
N ILE A 246 -0.19 -3.42 -36.85
CA ILE A 246 0.99 -3.05 -37.65
C ILE A 246 0.57 -2.18 -38.84
N ASP A 247 -0.69 -2.31 -39.31
CA ASP A 247 -1.18 -1.61 -40.51
C ASP A 247 -1.58 -0.14 -40.28
N GLU A 248 -1.89 0.28 -39.04
CA GLU A 248 -2.34 1.66 -38.72
C GLU A 248 -1.25 2.55 -38.11
N GLY A 249 -0.04 2.03 -37.92
CA GLY A 249 1.10 2.76 -37.36
C GLY A 249 1.11 2.85 -35.83
N ILE A 250 2.27 2.55 -35.23
CA ILE A 250 2.48 2.42 -33.78
C ILE A 250 2.06 3.68 -33.00
N ILE A 251 2.36 4.87 -33.53
CA ILE A 251 2.06 6.15 -32.88
C ILE A 251 0.54 6.37 -32.80
N VAL A 252 -0.19 6.04 -33.87
CA VAL A 252 -1.66 6.18 -33.92
C VAL A 252 -2.31 5.30 -32.86
N THR A 253 -1.82 4.07 -32.70
CA THR A 253 -2.30 3.14 -31.65
C THR A 253 -2.11 3.72 -30.24
N TYR A 254 -0.95 4.33 -29.95
CA TYR A 254 -0.70 4.94 -28.63
C TYR A 254 -1.57 6.17 -28.38
N VAL A 255 -1.72 7.06 -29.36
CA VAL A 255 -2.59 8.25 -29.26
C VAL A 255 -4.03 7.81 -29.02
N PHE A 256 -4.49 6.80 -29.74
CA PHE A 256 -5.83 6.23 -29.56
C PHE A 256 -6.04 5.66 -28.17
N LEU A 257 -5.02 4.99 -27.62
CA LEU A 257 -5.06 4.45 -26.26
C LEU A 257 -5.15 5.55 -25.19
N ILE A 258 -4.42 6.65 -25.38
CA ILE A 258 -4.53 7.84 -24.51
C ILE A 258 -5.95 8.43 -24.60
N ILE A 259 -6.52 8.54 -25.80
CA ILE A 259 -7.90 9.01 -26.01
C ILE A 259 -8.90 8.10 -25.28
N LYS A 260 -8.74 6.77 -25.33
CA LYS A 260 -9.59 5.83 -24.58
C LYS A 260 -9.56 6.10 -23.07
N VAL A 261 -8.38 6.34 -22.50
CA VAL A 261 -8.25 6.67 -21.06
C VAL A 261 -9.00 7.97 -20.74
N PHE A 262 -8.90 9.00 -21.58
CA PHE A 262 -9.67 10.23 -21.40
C PHE A 262 -11.17 10.01 -21.51
N VAL A 263 -11.63 9.20 -22.47
CA VAL A 263 -13.06 8.87 -22.64
C VAL A 263 -13.63 8.18 -21.39
N ILE A 264 -12.89 7.24 -20.80
CA ILE A 264 -13.25 6.61 -19.52
C ILE A 264 -13.39 7.68 -18.43
N GLY A 265 -12.43 8.62 -18.35
CA GLY A 265 -12.47 9.78 -17.47
C GLY A 265 -13.75 10.62 -17.61
N PHE A 266 -14.10 10.97 -18.86
CA PHE A 266 -15.29 11.76 -19.17
C PHE A 266 -16.60 11.02 -18.85
N ARG A 267 -16.67 9.70 -19.05
CA ARG A 267 -17.89 8.91 -18.81
C ARG A 267 -18.35 8.97 -17.36
N CYS A 268 -17.42 8.96 -16.40
CA CYS A 268 -17.76 8.96 -14.98
C CYS A 268 -17.71 10.38 -14.34
N TYR A 269 -17.26 11.39 -15.09
CA TYR A 269 -17.23 12.79 -14.65
C TYR A 269 -18.60 13.32 -14.20
N PRO A 270 -19.73 13.11 -14.94
CA PRO A 270 -21.04 13.60 -14.53
C PRO A 270 -21.47 13.08 -13.16
N ILE A 271 -21.14 11.83 -12.84
CA ILE A 271 -21.52 11.19 -11.57
C ILE A 271 -20.86 11.93 -10.39
N LEU A 272 -19.56 12.19 -10.49
CA LEU A 272 -18.81 12.92 -9.48
C LEU A 272 -19.26 14.38 -9.39
N ALA A 273 -19.35 15.06 -10.53
CA ALA A 273 -19.76 16.46 -10.61
C ALA A 273 -21.18 16.68 -10.05
N ALA A 274 -22.12 15.78 -10.29
CA ALA A 274 -23.48 15.89 -9.73
C ALA A 274 -23.50 15.80 -8.21
N VAL A 275 -22.69 14.91 -7.64
CA VAL A 275 -22.54 14.76 -6.18
C VAL A 275 -21.83 15.95 -5.56
N TYR A 276 -20.92 16.57 -6.30
CA TYR A 276 -20.33 17.85 -5.93
C TYR A 276 -21.35 18.98 -6.00
N ILE A 277 -22.08 19.18 -7.09
CA ILE A 277 -23.05 20.28 -7.21
C ILE A 277 -24.22 20.15 -6.19
N ASP A 278 -24.63 18.92 -5.84
CA ASP A 278 -25.64 18.63 -4.79
C ASP A 278 -27.00 19.34 -5.00
N THR A 279 -27.35 19.64 -6.25
CA THR A 279 -28.69 20.15 -6.61
C THR A 279 -29.64 19.01 -6.94
N ARG A 280 -30.95 19.25 -6.84
CA ARG A 280 -31.97 18.23 -7.15
C ARG A 280 -31.89 17.80 -8.61
N PHE A 281 -31.82 18.76 -9.53
CA PHE A 281 -31.76 18.49 -10.96
C PHE A 281 -30.50 17.71 -11.34
N THR A 282 -29.31 18.11 -10.84
CA THR A 282 -28.07 17.39 -11.14
C THR A 282 -28.08 15.98 -10.57
N LEU A 283 -28.63 15.78 -9.36
CA LEU A 283 -28.75 14.44 -8.76
C LEU A 283 -29.74 13.55 -9.51
N ILE A 284 -30.89 14.07 -9.99
CA ILE A 284 -31.86 13.31 -10.79
C ILE A 284 -31.22 12.84 -12.11
N LEU A 285 -30.56 13.74 -12.83
CA LEU A 285 -29.88 13.40 -14.08
C LEU A 285 -28.77 12.37 -13.86
N ALA A 286 -27.98 12.51 -12.78
CA ALA A 286 -26.96 11.53 -12.44
C ALA A 286 -27.52 10.18 -12.01
N THR A 287 -28.67 10.12 -11.33
CA THR A 287 -29.33 8.84 -11.00
C THR A 287 -29.78 8.09 -12.24
N LEU A 288 -30.42 8.79 -13.19
CA LEU A 288 -30.86 8.19 -14.45
C LEU A 288 -29.67 7.70 -15.27
N TYR A 289 -28.62 8.51 -15.35
CA TYR A 289 -27.38 8.14 -16.03
C TYR A 289 -26.70 6.92 -15.39
N ALA A 290 -26.60 6.87 -14.06
CA ALA A 290 -25.99 5.73 -13.37
C ALA A 290 -26.77 4.43 -13.58
N TRP A 291 -28.11 4.48 -13.63
CA TRP A 291 -28.93 3.30 -13.93
C TRP A 291 -28.80 2.87 -15.40
N PHE A 292 -28.71 3.83 -16.32
CA PHE A 292 -28.47 3.55 -17.72
C PHE A 292 -27.10 2.91 -17.95
N ASP A 293 -26.04 3.48 -17.37
CA ASP A 293 -24.67 2.95 -17.42
C ASP A 293 -24.57 1.57 -16.76
N PHE A 294 -25.26 1.35 -15.63
CA PHE A 294 -25.35 0.04 -14.97
C PHE A 294 -25.97 -1.02 -15.89
N SER A 295 -27.11 -0.73 -16.51
CA SER A 295 -27.81 -1.65 -17.41
C SER A 295 -26.97 -1.98 -18.65
N ILE A 296 -26.35 -0.96 -19.28
CA ILE A 296 -25.48 -1.18 -20.45
C ILE A 296 -24.26 -2.01 -20.06
N THR A 297 -23.65 -1.74 -18.90
CA THR A 297 -22.47 -2.48 -18.45
C THR A 297 -22.80 -3.95 -18.17
N ILE A 298 -23.97 -4.25 -17.58
CA ILE A 298 -24.44 -5.63 -17.40
C ILE A 298 -24.67 -6.31 -18.75
N ALA A 299 -25.38 -5.66 -19.67
CA ALA A 299 -25.65 -6.22 -20.99
C ALA A 299 -24.37 -6.48 -21.79
N PHE A 300 -23.45 -5.51 -21.80
CA PHE A 300 -22.21 -5.60 -22.53
C PHE A 300 -21.27 -6.66 -21.95
N ASN A 301 -20.99 -6.60 -20.64
CA ASN A 301 -20.12 -7.59 -20.03
C ASN A 301 -20.76 -8.97 -20.07
N GLY A 302 -22.08 -9.07 -19.91
CA GLY A 302 -22.82 -10.33 -19.94
C GLY A 302 -22.64 -11.12 -21.23
N VAL A 303 -22.71 -10.45 -22.38
CA VAL A 303 -22.84 -11.11 -23.69
C VAL A 303 -21.61 -10.91 -24.58
N CYS A 304 -21.00 -9.73 -24.53
CA CYS A 304 -20.01 -9.31 -25.51
C CYS A 304 -18.57 -9.57 -25.06
N ARG A 305 -18.32 -9.62 -23.75
CA ARG A 305 -16.98 -9.68 -23.18
C ARG A 305 -16.83 -10.85 -22.21
N ASN A 306 -16.11 -11.87 -22.65
CA ASN A 306 -15.71 -13.00 -21.82
C ASN A 306 -14.19 -13.15 -21.89
N ASP A 307 -13.51 -13.15 -20.75
CA ASP A 307 -12.04 -13.11 -20.75
C ASP A 307 -11.40 -14.47 -21.06
N TYR A 308 -12.11 -15.58 -20.82
CA TYR A 308 -11.61 -16.95 -21.04
C TYR A 308 -12.19 -17.67 -22.27
N TYR A 309 -13.18 -17.06 -22.95
CA TYR A 309 -13.82 -17.67 -24.11
C TYR A 309 -13.56 -16.82 -25.35
N SER A 310 -12.85 -17.38 -26.33
CA SER A 310 -12.55 -16.70 -27.60
C SER A 310 -13.79 -16.46 -28.46
N THR A 311 -13.83 -15.30 -29.09
CA THR A 311 -14.83 -14.96 -30.10
C THR A 311 -14.33 -15.32 -31.49
N ASN A 312 -15.16 -15.25 -32.53
CA ASN A 312 -14.74 -15.60 -33.90
C ASN A 312 -13.54 -14.75 -34.38
N ASP A 313 -13.53 -13.45 -34.06
CA ASP A 313 -12.43 -12.54 -34.40
C ASP A 313 -11.14 -12.91 -33.65
N ASP A 314 -11.25 -13.31 -32.38
CA ASP A 314 -10.11 -13.73 -31.56
C ASP A 314 -9.60 -15.12 -31.96
N TYR A 315 -10.51 -16.00 -32.39
CA TYR A 315 -10.21 -17.32 -32.90
C TYR A 315 -9.35 -17.24 -34.16
N ASN A 316 -9.68 -16.36 -35.11
CA ASN A 316 -8.85 -16.17 -36.30
C ASN A 316 -7.44 -15.66 -35.98
N LYS A 317 -7.27 -14.92 -34.87
CA LYS A 317 -5.95 -14.42 -34.43
C LYS A 317 -5.14 -15.43 -33.64
N THR A 318 -5.78 -16.27 -32.85
CA THR A 318 -5.11 -17.16 -31.88
C THR A 318 -5.33 -18.65 -32.16
N TYR A 319 -6.05 -18.99 -33.23
CA TYR A 319 -6.54 -20.32 -33.57
C TYR A 319 -7.24 -21.04 -32.40
N GLY A 320 -7.81 -20.28 -31.46
CA GLY A 320 -8.45 -20.80 -30.25
C GLY A 320 -7.49 -21.44 -29.24
N SER A 321 -6.17 -21.31 -29.43
CA SER A 321 -5.15 -21.97 -28.60
C SER A 321 -5.34 -21.67 -27.10
N GLY A 322 -5.63 -20.43 -26.72
CA GLY A 322 -5.84 -20.05 -25.32
C GLY A 322 -7.04 -20.77 -24.69
N THR A 323 -8.19 -20.77 -25.37
CA THR A 323 -9.42 -21.43 -24.89
C THR A 323 -9.23 -22.94 -24.74
N ILE A 324 -8.49 -23.57 -25.66
CA ILE A 324 -8.11 -24.99 -25.58
C ILE A 324 -7.26 -25.23 -24.33
N THR A 325 -6.23 -24.42 -24.11
CA THR A 325 -5.34 -24.57 -22.94
C THR A 325 -6.12 -24.43 -21.62
N TYR A 326 -7.06 -23.50 -21.54
CA TYR A 326 -7.87 -23.34 -20.33
C TYR A 326 -8.83 -24.50 -20.09
N LEU A 327 -9.51 -24.99 -21.14
CA LEU A 327 -10.45 -26.12 -21.04
C LEU A 327 -9.74 -27.43 -20.73
N THR A 328 -8.55 -27.66 -21.31
CA THR A 328 -7.73 -28.84 -21.02
C THR A 328 -7.20 -28.82 -19.59
N TYR A 329 -6.81 -27.65 -19.07
CA TYR A 329 -6.25 -27.54 -17.72
C TYR A 329 -7.29 -27.56 -16.61
N TYR A 330 -8.33 -26.71 -16.70
CA TYR A 330 -9.35 -26.59 -15.67
C TYR A 330 -10.49 -27.60 -15.82
N GLY A 331 -10.56 -28.28 -16.96
CA GLY A 331 -11.62 -29.22 -17.34
C GLY A 331 -12.85 -28.52 -17.90
N THR A 332 -13.81 -29.32 -18.38
CA THR A 332 -15.12 -28.90 -18.89
C THR A 332 -16.15 -28.61 -17.77
N GLY A 333 -15.69 -28.46 -16.53
CA GLY A 333 -16.54 -28.22 -15.37
C GLY A 333 -16.84 -26.73 -15.12
N SER A 334 -17.59 -26.45 -14.06
CA SER A 334 -18.01 -25.09 -13.66
C SER A 334 -16.90 -24.19 -13.11
N LYS A 335 -15.66 -24.66 -13.03
CA LYS A 335 -14.52 -23.91 -12.44
C LYS A 335 -14.23 -22.61 -13.20
N LEU A 336 -14.25 -22.65 -14.53
CA LEU A 336 -13.97 -21.48 -15.37
C LEU A 336 -15.04 -20.39 -15.20
N ILE A 337 -16.31 -20.80 -15.13
CA ILE A 337 -17.44 -19.93 -14.82
C ILE A 337 -17.24 -19.26 -13.46
N PHE A 338 -16.84 -20.04 -12.45
CA PHE A 338 -16.62 -19.53 -11.10
C PHE A 338 -15.52 -18.46 -11.07
N PHE A 339 -14.38 -18.68 -11.74
CA PHE A 339 -13.30 -17.70 -11.79
C PHE A 339 -13.70 -16.41 -12.51
N GLN A 340 -14.43 -16.51 -13.63
CA GLN A 340 -14.94 -15.33 -14.33
C GLN A 340 -15.89 -14.52 -13.43
N LEU A 341 -16.85 -15.20 -12.79
CA LEU A 341 -17.78 -14.52 -11.88
C LEU A 341 -17.06 -13.87 -10.71
N PHE A 342 -16.07 -14.57 -10.12
CA PHE A 342 -15.33 -14.04 -8.98
C PHE A 342 -14.55 -12.77 -9.32
N SER A 343 -14.00 -12.68 -10.54
CA SER A 343 -13.38 -11.46 -11.06
C SER A 343 -14.39 -10.30 -11.22
N ASP A 344 -15.61 -10.60 -11.66
CA ASP A 344 -16.64 -9.59 -11.92
C ASP A 344 -17.38 -9.11 -10.64
N ILE A 345 -17.25 -9.80 -9.49
CA ILE A 345 -17.96 -9.47 -8.24
C ILE A 345 -17.74 -8.01 -7.79
N PRO A 346 -16.50 -7.50 -7.60
CA PRO A 346 -16.31 -6.17 -7.06
C PRO A 346 -16.84 -5.08 -8.00
N ARG A 347 -16.73 -5.31 -9.32
CA ARG A 347 -17.25 -4.41 -10.36
C ARG A 347 -18.76 -4.20 -10.19
N TYR A 348 -19.54 -5.28 -10.13
CA TYR A 348 -20.99 -5.20 -9.96
C TYR A 348 -21.38 -4.64 -8.59
N LEU A 349 -20.65 -4.96 -7.51
CA LEU A 349 -20.90 -4.39 -6.18
C LEU A 349 -20.67 -2.86 -6.15
N PHE A 350 -19.60 -2.37 -6.78
CA PHE A 350 -19.30 -0.94 -6.82
C PHE A 350 -20.29 -0.16 -7.68
N LEU A 351 -20.67 -0.68 -8.84
CA LEU A 351 -21.70 -0.06 -9.68
C LEU A 351 -23.06 -0.05 -8.95
N SER A 352 -23.43 -1.15 -8.29
CA SER A 352 -24.64 -1.25 -7.47
C SER A 352 -24.64 -0.21 -6.35
N TYR A 353 -23.48 0.00 -5.69
CA TYR A 353 -23.31 1.05 -4.68
C TYR A 353 -23.60 2.44 -5.21
N VAL A 354 -23.05 2.81 -6.37
CA VAL A 354 -23.30 4.12 -6.97
C VAL A 354 -24.78 4.27 -7.33
N SER A 355 -25.38 3.25 -7.96
CA SER A 355 -26.79 3.22 -8.38
C SER A 355 -27.79 3.39 -7.23
N ILE A 356 -27.47 2.93 -6.03
CA ILE A 356 -28.34 3.04 -4.84
C ILE A 356 -28.02 4.28 -4.00
N LYS A 357 -26.76 4.69 -3.93
CA LYS A 357 -26.36 5.82 -3.08
C LYS A 357 -26.87 7.14 -3.63
N LEU A 358 -26.89 7.31 -4.96
CA LEU A 358 -27.36 8.54 -5.60
C LEU A 358 -28.85 8.82 -5.31
N PRO A 359 -29.80 7.87 -5.46
CA PRO A 359 -31.20 8.08 -5.08
C PRO A 359 -31.39 8.41 -3.59
N ILE A 360 -30.61 7.80 -2.70
CA ILE A 360 -30.68 8.09 -1.26
C ILE A 360 -30.21 9.51 -0.94
N LEU A 361 -29.18 9.99 -1.65
CA LEU A 361 -28.74 11.39 -1.55
C LEU A 361 -29.82 12.34 -2.05
N LEU A 362 -30.48 12.02 -3.16
CA LEU A 362 -31.61 12.76 -3.70
C LEU A 362 -32.77 12.83 -2.69
N PHE A 363 -33.18 11.68 -2.12
CA PHE A 363 -34.25 11.59 -1.13
C PHE A 363 -33.94 12.45 0.11
N LYS A 364 -32.70 12.40 0.61
CA LYS A 364 -32.27 13.22 1.75
C LYS A 364 -32.36 14.72 1.45
N ARG A 365 -32.00 15.13 0.22
CA ARG A 365 -32.06 16.53 -0.23
C ARG A 365 -33.50 17.01 -0.43
N ILE A 366 -34.42 16.13 -0.80
CA ILE A 366 -35.86 16.43 -0.88
C ILE A 366 -36.44 16.60 0.53
N ARG A 367 -36.07 15.71 1.47
CA ARG A 367 -36.58 15.73 2.87
C ARG A 367 -36.07 16.92 3.70
N SER A 368 -34.88 17.45 3.42
CA SER A 368 -34.28 18.57 4.18
C SER A 368 -34.96 19.93 3.96
N ARG A 369 -36.10 19.99 3.28
CA ARG A 369 -36.88 21.21 2.96
C ARG A 369 -37.38 22.01 4.17
N LYS A 370 -37.30 21.49 5.41
CA LYS A 370 -37.97 22.09 6.58
C LYS A 370 -37.21 23.20 7.32
N LEU A 371 -35.95 23.54 6.98
CA LEU A 371 -35.23 24.65 7.64
C LEU A 371 -34.75 25.69 6.62
N ARG A 372 -35.44 26.84 6.55
CA ARG A 372 -34.99 28.04 5.83
C ARG A 372 -33.78 28.63 6.56
N VAL A 373 -32.57 28.23 6.16
CA VAL A 373 -31.33 28.92 6.53
C VAL A 373 -30.92 29.81 5.35
N LYS A 374 -30.32 30.98 5.63
CA LYS A 374 -29.72 31.86 4.60
C LYS A 374 -28.88 31.02 3.63
N PRO A 375 -28.89 31.33 2.32
CA PRO A 375 -28.10 30.58 1.34
C PRO A 375 -26.61 30.83 1.59
N LEU A 376 -25.97 29.96 2.39
CA LEU A 376 -24.53 29.96 2.58
C LEU A 376 -23.85 29.41 1.31
N THR A 377 -22.67 29.93 0.98
CA THR A 377 -21.83 29.26 -0.01
C THR A 377 -21.35 27.92 0.57
N ARG A 378 -21.11 26.94 -0.30
CA ARG A 378 -20.76 25.59 0.14
C ARG A 378 -19.41 25.54 0.85
N GLU A 379 -18.46 26.37 0.43
CA GLU A 379 -17.18 26.56 1.10
C GLU A 379 -17.40 27.08 2.53
N GLN A 380 -18.30 28.04 2.70
CA GLN A 380 -18.69 28.54 4.02
C GLN A 380 -19.36 27.45 4.86
N GLU A 381 -20.25 26.62 4.28
CA GLU A 381 -20.88 25.50 5.00
C GLU A 381 -19.85 24.45 5.43
N TYR A 382 -18.90 24.14 4.55
CA TYR A 382 -17.78 23.23 4.83
C TYR A 382 -16.87 23.76 5.94
N LEU A 383 -16.47 25.03 5.84
CA LEU A 383 -15.69 25.68 6.89
C LEU A 383 -16.47 25.67 8.20
N LEU A 384 -17.76 26.06 8.21
CA LEU A 384 -18.59 25.99 9.41
C LEU A 384 -18.65 24.57 9.99
N HIS A 385 -18.66 23.53 9.14
CA HIS A 385 -18.66 22.15 9.59
C HIS A 385 -17.40 21.78 10.41
N SER A 386 -16.24 22.39 10.10
CA SER A 386 -15.01 22.18 10.86
C SER A 386 -15.08 22.69 12.31
N SER A 387 -15.97 23.66 12.61
CA SER A 387 -16.21 24.18 13.97
C SER A 387 -17.19 23.35 14.80
N LEU A 388 -17.86 22.33 14.25
CA LEU A 388 -18.79 21.51 15.04
C LEU A 388 -18.06 20.71 16.13
N PRO A 389 -18.67 20.49 17.31
CA PRO A 389 -18.03 19.81 18.44
C PRO A 389 -17.64 18.35 18.16
N ASN A 390 -18.25 17.73 17.14
CA ASN A 390 -17.96 16.35 16.69
C ASN A 390 -17.00 16.30 15.48
N SER A 391 -16.51 17.44 15.00
CA SER A 391 -15.52 17.48 13.92
C SER A 391 -14.16 16.98 14.43
N ALA A 392 -13.31 16.51 13.51
CA ALA A 392 -11.99 16.02 13.90
C ALA A 392 -11.06 17.20 14.27
N GLU A 393 -11.24 18.35 13.61
CA GLU A 393 -10.48 19.58 13.81
C GLU A 393 -10.76 20.19 15.18
N SER A 394 -12.03 20.30 15.57
CA SER A 394 -12.39 20.81 16.89
C SER A 394 -11.89 19.89 17.99
N ARG A 395 -11.94 18.57 17.78
CA ARG A 395 -11.39 17.59 18.71
C ARG A 395 -9.87 17.66 18.79
N TYR A 396 -9.20 17.85 17.66
CA TYR A 396 -7.75 18.06 17.60
C TYR A 396 -7.33 19.30 18.38
N VAL A 397 -7.96 20.45 18.13
CA VAL A 397 -7.68 21.70 18.85
C VAL A 397 -8.03 21.57 20.34
N LYS A 398 -9.15 20.92 20.68
CA LYS A 398 -9.53 20.66 22.07
C LYS A 398 -8.53 19.76 22.79
N ASN A 399 -7.98 18.77 22.10
CA ASN A 399 -6.93 17.90 22.63
C ASN A 399 -5.61 18.66 22.79
N LEU A 400 -5.28 19.59 21.88
CA LEU A 400 -4.08 20.42 21.97
C LEU A 400 -4.08 21.32 23.21
N PHE A 401 -5.24 21.90 23.55
CA PHE A 401 -5.40 22.73 24.74
C PHE A 401 -5.69 21.95 26.03
N ARG A 402 -5.98 20.65 25.94
CA ARG A 402 -6.08 19.78 27.11
C ARG A 402 -4.68 19.28 27.42
N LEU A 403 -4.18 19.48 28.63
CA LEU A 403 -3.07 18.67 29.13
C LEU A 403 -3.54 17.21 29.09
N THR A 404 -3.07 16.45 28.11
CA THR A 404 -3.31 15.01 28.05
C THR A 404 -2.36 14.35 29.03
N ASN A 405 -2.80 14.18 30.27
CA ASN A 405 -2.31 13.09 31.10
C ASN A 405 -2.90 11.82 30.50
N THR A 406 -2.14 11.14 29.64
CA THR A 406 -2.54 9.84 29.12
C THR A 406 -2.47 8.83 30.26
N GLU A 407 -3.63 8.52 30.87
CA GLU A 407 -3.77 7.33 31.69
C GLU A 407 -3.55 6.10 30.81
N ASP A 408 -2.52 5.33 31.11
CA ASP A 408 -2.27 4.02 30.50
C ASP A 408 -3.33 3.03 31.01
N VAL A 409 -4.48 2.99 30.33
CA VAL A 409 -5.51 1.98 30.61
C VAL A 409 -4.92 0.59 30.34
N SER A 410 -4.94 -0.27 31.35
CA SER A 410 -4.53 -1.67 31.26
C SER A 410 -5.33 -2.40 30.18
N MET A 411 -4.68 -2.70 29.06
CA MET A 411 -5.33 -3.26 27.87
C MET A 411 -4.89 -4.69 27.60
N ASN A 412 -5.84 -5.53 27.17
CA ASN A 412 -5.63 -6.91 26.73
C ASN A 412 -4.52 -7.00 25.67
N ARG A 413 -3.77 -8.13 25.67
CA ARG A 413 -2.64 -8.36 24.74
C ARG A 413 -3.02 -8.14 23.27
N PHE A 414 -4.19 -8.60 22.86
CA PHE A 414 -4.71 -8.42 21.50
C PHE A 414 -5.01 -6.95 21.16
N ALA A 415 -5.64 -6.22 22.06
CA ALA A 415 -5.89 -4.78 21.89
C ALA A 415 -4.58 -3.97 21.82
N ARG A 416 -3.53 -4.43 22.53
CA ARG A 416 -2.19 -3.85 22.46
C ARG A 416 -1.53 -4.08 21.11
N LEU A 417 -1.66 -5.30 20.55
CA LEU A 417 -1.19 -5.63 19.20
C LEU A 417 -1.89 -4.79 18.12
N CYS A 418 -3.23 -4.71 18.18
CA CYS A 418 -4.00 -3.88 17.23
C CYS A 418 -3.66 -2.39 17.33
N ARG A 419 -3.40 -1.86 18.54
CA ARG A 419 -2.90 -0.48 18.69
C ARG A 419 -1.49 -0.28 18.16
N SER A 420 -0.62 -1.29 18.29
CA SER A 420 0.74 -1.28 17.74
C SER A 420 0.72 -1.13 16.21
N ILE A 421 -0.21 -1.84 15.55
CA ILE A 421 -0.38 -1.77 14.09
C ILE A 421 -1.03 -0.44 13.68
N TYR A 422 -2.18 -0.07 14.28
CA TYR A 422 -2.82 1.21 13.99
C TYR A 422 -3.64 1.72 15.19
N ALA A 423 -3.10 2.70 15.92
CA ALA A 423 -3.83 3.36 16.99
C ALA A 423 -4.97 4.25 16.43
N TRP A 424 -6.23 3.85 16.55
CA TRP A 424 -7.36 4.66 16.10
C TRP A 424 -7.43 6.01 16.81
N ARG A 425 -7.32 7.09 16.02
CA ARG A 425 -7.34 8.47 16.49
C ARG A 425 -8.61 9.19 16.05
N ASN A 426 -9.34 9.67 17.04
CA ASN A 426 -10.63 10.34 16.86
C ASN A 426 -10.52 11.81 16.40
N ASP A 427 -9.32 12.37 16.48
CA ASP A 427 -8.90 13.74 16.14
C ASP A 427 -8.21 13.82 14.77
N PHE A 428 -7.92 12.69 14.13
CA PHE A 428 -7.30 12.64 12.82
C PHE A 428 -8.20 11.94 11.79
N ARG A 429 -8.16 12.41 10.54
CA ARG A 429 -8.82 11.76 9.40
C ARG A 429 -7.97 11.89 8.16
N PHE A 430 -7.86 10.82 7.36
CA PHE A 430 -7.18 10.83 6.06
C PHE A 430 -7.86 11.69 5.01
N SER A 431 -7.16 11.98 3.92
CA SER A 431 -7.69 12.68 2.75
C SER A 431 -8.61 11.81 1.90
N SER A 432 -9.55 12.44 1.21
CA SER A 432 -10.38 11.72 0.23
C SER A 432 -9.50 11.18 -0.89
N ARG A 433 -8.45 11.91 -1.27
CA ARG A 433 -7.43 11.44 -2.24
C ARG A 433 -6.79 10.13 -1.81
N VAL A 434 -6.28 10.04 -0.58
CA VAL A 434 -5.67 8.80 -0.04
C VAL A 434 -6.68 7.65 -0.08
N LEU A 435 -7.93 7.88 0.32
CA LEU A 435 -8.97 6.84 0.28
C LEU A 435 -9.28 6.38 -1.16
N CYS A 436 -9.31 7.30 -2.12
CA CYS A 436 -9.53 6.95 -3.53
C CYS A 436 -8.39 6.10 -4.08
N VAL A 437 -7.15 6.51 -3.83
CA VAL A 437 -5.96 5.78 -4.29
C VAL A 437 -5.90 4.39 -3.66
N TYR A 438 -6.13 4.25 -2.36
CA TYR A 438 -6.15 2.94 -1.70
C TYR A 438 -7.28 2.05 -2.23
N ALA A 439 -8.48 2.58 -2.49
CA ALA A 439 -9.57 1.80 -3.05
C ALA A 439 -9.24 1.27 -4.46
N SER A 440 -8.63 2.11 -5.31
CA SER A 440 -8.13 1.69 -6.62
C SER A 440 -7.03 0.63 -6.50
N ILE A 441 -6.07 0.79 -5.58
CA ILE A 441 -4.99 -0.18 -5.35
C ILE A 441 -5.53 -1.53 -4.92
N PHE A 442 -6.45 -1.58 -3.95
CA PHE A 442 -7.02 -2.85 -3.49
C PHE A 442 -7.78 -3.57 -4.59
N PHE A 443 -8.53 -2.84 -5.42
CA PHE A 443 -9.20 -3.42 -6.58
C PHE A 443 -8.20 -3.96 -7.61
N LEU A 444 -7.19 -3.16 -7.98
CA LEU A 444 -6.19 -3.56 -8.98
C LEU A 444 -5.36 -4.76 -8.50
N LEU A 445 -4.97 -4.79 -7.23
CA LEU A 445 -4.27 -5.94 -6.64
C LEU A 445 -5.16 -7.19 -6.67
N PHE A 446 -6.42 -7.07 -6.26
CA PHE A 446 -7.38 -8.17 -6.33
C PHE A 446 -7.49 -8.73 -7.76
N PHE A 447 -7.69 -7.86 -8.74
CA PHE A 447 -7.80 -8.24 -10.14
C PHE A 447 -6.51 -8.90 -10.66
N LEU A 448 -5.36 -8.26 -10.45
CA LEU A 448 -4.06 -8.76 -10.90
C LEU A 448 -3.73 -10.12 -10.27
N THR A 449 -4.01 -10.31 -8.98
CA THR A 449 -3.77 -11.59 -8.29
C THR A 449 -4.64 -12.71 -8.82
N LEU A 450 -5.91 -12.43 -9.16
CA LEU A 450 -6.78 -13.42 -9.78
C LEU A 450 -6.33 -13.81 -11.19
N GLN A 451 -5.96 -12.82 -12.01
CA GLN A 451 -5.43 -13.10 -13.33
C GLN A 451 -4.14 -13.90 -13.27
N ALA A 452 -3.25 -13.55 -12.34
CA ALA A 452 -2.04 -14.30 -12.06
C ALA A 452 -2.35 -15.75 -11.66
N CYS A 453 -3.38 -16.00 -10.84
CA CYS A 453 -3.77 -17.35 -10.41
C CYS A 453 -4.47 -18.19 -11.49
N VAL A 454 -5.10 -17.58 -12.49
CA VAL A 454 -5.89 -18.31 -13.50
C VAL A 454 -5.16 -18.42 -14.84
N GLN A 455 -4.52 -17.34 -15.30
CA GLN A 455 -3.91 -17.32 -16.63
C GLN A 455 -2.54 -17.99 -16.65
N VAL A 456 -1.71 -17.78 -15.62
CA VAL A 456 -0.29 -18.19 -15.64
C VAL A 456 -0.06 -19.70 -15.40
N PRO A 457 -0.77 -20.40 -14.49
CA PRO A 457 -0.52 -21.83 -14.24
C PRO A 457 -0.55 -22.75 -15.48
N PRO A 458 -1.54 -22.67 -16.39
CA PRO A 458 -1.54 -23.54 -17.58
C PRO A 458 -0.31 -23.31 -18.48
N PHE A 459 0.20 -22.07 -18.56
CA PHE A 459 1.44 -21.78 -19.28
C PHE A 459 2.67 -22.35 -18.58
N LEU A 460 2.72 -22.30 -17.24
CA LEU A 460 3.82 -22.87 -16.47
C LEU A 460 3.90 -24.40 -16.62
N ASP A 461 2.75 -25.10 -16.62
CA ASP A 461 2.73 -26.55 -16.83
C ASP A 461 3.11 -26.92 -18.27
N THR A 462 2.63 -26.15 -19.26
CA THR A 462 3.06 -26.32 -20.66
C THR A 462 4.58 -26.09 -20.81
N LEU A 463 5.11 -25.06 -20.14
CA LEU A 463 6.53 -24.74 -20.12
C LEU A 463 7.34 -25.83 -19.43
N ARG A 464 6.84 -26.41 -18.33
CA ARG A 464 7.45 -27.56 -17.66
C ARG A 464 7.62 -28.73 -18.61
N ILE A 465 6.55 -29.12 -19.32
CA ILE A 465 6.57 -30.26 -20.25
C ILE A 465 7.58 -30.00 -21.39
N LYS A 466 7.59 -28.79 -21.96
CA LYS A 466 8.54 -28.41 -23.00
C LYS A 466 9.99 -28.41 -22.50
N LEU A 467 10.24 -27.89 -21.31
CA LEU A 467 11.56 -27.93 -20.68
C LEU A 467 12.00 -29.36 -20.40
N GLN A 468 11.10 -30.23 -19.93
CA GLN A 468 11.42 -31.64 -19.69
C GLN A 468 11.84 -32.34 -21.00
N LYS A 469 11.09 -32.13 -22.08
CA LYS A 469 11.43 -32.67 -23.41
C LYS A 469 12.80 -32.16 -23.88
N PHE A 470 13.08 -30.87 -23.67
CA PHE A 470 14.37 -30.27 -24.02
C PHE A 470 15.53 -30.86 -23.22
N ILE A 471 15.38 -31.02 -21.89
CA ILE A 471 16.41 -31.61 -21.04
C ILE A 471 16.65 -33.09 -21.40
N ASN A 472 15.59 -33.86 -21.65
CA ASN A 472 15.72 -35.26 -22.07
C ASN A 472 16.50 -35.38 -23.39
N LEU A 473 16.21 -34.50 -24.36
CA LEU A 473 16.94 -34.44 -25.63
C LEU A 473 18.41 -34.07 -25.43
N LEU A 474 18.70 -33.11 -24.54
CA LEU A 474 20.07 -32.70 -24.21
C LEU A 474 20.85 -33.81 -23.49
N MET A 475 20.22 -34.55 -22.58
CA MET A 475 20.85 -35.69 -21.89
C MET A 475 21.11 -36.87 -22.84
N MET A 476 20.17 -37.19 -23.72
CA MET A 476 20.37 -38.19 -24.79
C MET A 476 21.55 -37.82 -25.68
N PHE A 477 21.64 -36.54 -26.09
CA PHE A 477 22.75 -36.03 -26.89
C PHE A 477 24.11 -36.18 -26.18
N ILE A 478 24.19 -35.86 -24.89
CA ILE A 478 25.44 -35.96 -24.11
C ILE A 478 25.87 -37.43 -23.91
N ILE A 479 24.93 -38.35 -23.70
CA ILE A 479 25.25 -39.74 -23.32
C ILE A 479 25.45 -40.65 -24.53
N HIS A 480 24.62 -40.54 -25.56
CA HIS A 480 24.56 -41.53 -26.65
C HIS A 480 25.03 -41.00 -28.02
N GLY A 481 25.28 -39.70 -28.19
CA GLY A 481 25.81 -39.13 -29.44
C GLY A 481 24.89 -39.19 -30.67
N ASP A 482 23.74 -39.87 -30.59
CA ASP A 482 22.79 -40.05 -31.70
C ASP A 482 21.48 -39.29 -31.50
N PHE A 483 20.97 -38.71 -32.61
CA PHE A 483 19.74 -37.93 -32.66
C PHE A 483 18.57 -38.78 -33.18
N SER A 484 17.91 -39.52 -32.31
CA SER A 484 16.66 -40.23 -32.66
C SER A 484 15.45 -39.61 -31.94
N LEU A 485 14.58 -38.96 -32.73
CA LEU A 485 13.35 -38.28 -32.26
C LEU A 485 12.23 -39.24 -31.82
N GLN A 486 12.34 -40.53 -32.17
CA GLN A 486 11.20 -41.46 -32.18
C GLN A 486 11.07 -42.33 -30.91
N GLN A 487 12.01 -42.22 -29.97
CA GLN A 487 12.08 -43.06 -28.76
C GLN A 487 11.89 -42.26 -27.44
N ILE A 488 11.23 -41.09 -27.54
CA ILE A 488 11.13 -40.08 -26.47
C ILE A 488 9.85 -40.22 -25.63
N GLU A 489 8.85 -40.99 -26.08
CA GLU A 489 7.52 -40.97 -25.46
C GLU A 489 7.39 -41.86 -24.20
N ASP A 490 8.25 -42.89 -24.03
CA ASP A 490 8.15 -43.86 -22.93
C ASP A 490 9.37 -43.94 -21.98
N SER A 491 10.42 -43.13 -22.18
CA SER A 491 11.58 -43.15 -21.30
C SER A 491 11.34 -42.30 -20.05
N SER A 492 11.15 -42.94 -18.89
CA SER A 492 11.14 -42.27 -17.59
C SER A 492 12.48 -41.57 -17.39
N SER A 493 12.48 -40.24 -17.49
CA SER A 493 13.67 -39.42 -17.36
C SER A 493 14.29 -39.55 -15.96
N ASP A 494 15.59 -39.84 -15.90
CA ASP A 494 16.37 -39.89 -14.66
C ASP A 494 16.39 -38.55 -13.88
N PHE A 495 15.99 -37.44 -14.52
CA PHE A 495 15.97 -36.10 -13.93
C PHE A 495 14.63 -35.36 -14.18
N PRO A 496 13.59 -35.60 -13.35
CA PRO A 496 12.29 -34.95 -13.49
C PRO A 496 12.30 -33.52 -12.92
N ILE A 497 11.96 -32.53 -13.75
CA ILE A 497 11.82 -31.13 -13.32
C ILE A 497 10.66 -31.03 -12.30
N PRO A 498 10.85 -30.34 -11.15
CA PRO A 498 9.80 -30.13 -10.16
C PRO A 498 8.59 -29.35 -10.70
N ASP A 499 7.47 -29.41 -9.98
CA ASP A 499 6.23 -28.71 -10.35
C ASP A 499 6.43 -27.18 -10.23
N LEU A 500 6.41 -26.44 -11.35
CA LEU A 500 6.59 -24.98 -11.33
C LEU A 500 5.37 -24.21 -10.77
N VAL A 501 4.18 -24.81 -10.80
CA VAL A 501 2.93 -24.15 -10.37
C VAL A 501 2.87 -23.92 -8.87
N ARG A 502 3.36 -24.87 -8.07
CA ARG A 502 3.34 -24.79 -6.60
C ARG A 502 4.16 -23.61 -6.05
N PRO A 503 5.46 -23.44 -6.39
CA PRO A 503 6.25 -22.30 -5.92
C PRO A 503 5.71 -20.96 -6.45
N TYR A 504 5.14 -20.95 -7.65
CA TYR A 504 4.49 -19.76 -8.21
C TYR A 504 3.27 -19.30 -7.38
N LEU A 505 2.36 -20.21 -7.04
CA LEU A 505 1.18 -19.87 -6.22
C LEU A 505 1.59 -19.38 -4.82
N ILE A 506 2.55 -20.06 -4.18
CA ILE A 506 3.10 -19.61 -2.89
C ILE A 506 3.68 -18.20 -3.00
N ALA A 507 4.41 -17.91 -4.09
CA ALA A 507 5.01 -16.60 -4.30
C ALA A 507 3.97 -15.49 -4.47
N VAL A 508 2.92 -15.73 -5.26
CA VAL A 508 1.80 -14.80 -5.47
C VAL A 508 1.11 -14.43 -4.16
N PHE A 509 0.74 -15.42 -3.34
CA PHE A 509 0.08 -15.16 -2.06
C PHE A 509 1.02 -14.52 -1.03
N THR A 510 2.30 -14.93 -1.00
CA THR A 510 3.29 -14.32 -0.11
C THR A 510 3.53 -12.85 -0.49
N ALA A 511 3.64 -12.55 -1.79
CA ALA A 511 3.76 -11.18 -2.28
C ALA A 511 2.55 -10.33 -1.89
N LEU A 512 1.33 -10.85 -2.05
CA LEU A 512 0.11 -10.16 -1.61
C LEU A 512 0.17 -9.78 -0.12
N ILE A 513 0.57 -10.73 0.74
CA ILE A 513 0.68 -10.50 2.19
C ILE A 513 1.72 -9.41 2.49
N VAL A 514 2.90 -9.47 1.86
CA VAL A 514 3.96 -8.46 2.02
C VAL A 514 3.45 -7.07 1.62
N ILE A 515 2.83 -6.93 0.45
CA ILE A 515 2.29 -5.66 -0.04
C ILE A 515 1.19 -5.13 0.87
N PHE A 516 0.28 -5.99 1.34
CA PHE A 516 -0.76 -5.59 2.27
C PHE A 516 -0.19 -5.02 3.57
N ILE A 517 0.84 -5.66 4.13
CA ILE A 517 1.55 -5.16 5.31
C ILE A 517 2.21 -3.80 5.01
N GLN A 518 2.89 -3.65 3.87
CA GLN A 518 3.52 -2.38 3.51
C GLN A 518 2.50 -1.24 3.33
N LEU A 519 1.33 -1.51 2.76
CA LEU A 519 0.25 -0.52 2.61
C LEU A 519 -0.31 -0.06 3.97
N LEU A 520 -0.42 -0.97 4.94
CA LEU A 520 -0.83 -0.62 6.31
C LEU A 520 0.23 0.24 7.01
N VAL A 521 1.51 -0.12 6.87
CA VAL A 521 2.62 0.67 7.43
C VAL A 521 2.68 2.05 6.79
N LEU A 522 2.52 2.16 5.47
CA LEU A 522 2.45 3.44 4.75
C LEU A 522 1.31 4.33 5.27
N LEU A 523 0.15 3.76 5.61
CA LEU A 523 -0.98 4.51 6.15
C LEU A 523 -0.66 5.10 7.54
N VAL A 524 0.05 4.34 8.38
CA VAL A 524 0.56 4.81 9.68
C VAL A 524 1.58 5.93 9.48
N SER A 525 2.50 5.74 8.53
CA SER A 525 3.56 6.68 8.18
C SER A 525 2.98 8.02 7.68
N ILE A 526 2.05 7.99 6.71
CA ILE A 526 1.33 9.19 6.23
C ILE A 526 0.74 9.99 7.40
N ARG A 527 0.10 9.32 8.36
CA ARG A 527 -0.48 10.01 9.51
C ARG A 527 0.59 10.61 10.41
N ARG A 528 1.66 9.86 10.73
CA ARG A 528 2.76 10.33 11.58
C ARG A 528 3.42 11.56 10.95
N ASN A 529 3.76 11.46 9.67
CA ASN A 529 4.45 12.48 8.91
C ASN A 529 3.61 13.74 8.75
N LEU A 530 2.31 13.60 8.46
CA LEU A 530 1.40 14.75 8.39
C LEU A 530 1.27 15.47 9.75
N LEU A 531 1.23 14.72 10.86
CA LEU A 531 1.20 15.31 12.20
C LEU A 531 2.53 16.00 12.55
N GLN A 532 3.68 15.41 12.24
CA GLN A 532 5.00 16.03 12.43
C GLN A 532 5.09 17.36 11.65
N VAL A 533 4.65 17.37 10.40
CA VAL A 533 4.65 18.57 9.57
C VAL A 533 3.67 19.63 10.11
N PHE A 534 2.53 19.27 10.71
CA PHE A 534 1.68 20.22 11.44
C PHE A 534 2.38 20.84 12.65
N HIS A 535 3.25 20.09 13.32
CA HIS A 535 4.07 20.61 14.42
C HIS A 535 5.26 21.46 13.93
N GLY A 536 5.55 21.45 12.62
CA GLY A 536 6.73 22.07 12.04
C GLY A 536 8.02 21.27 12.31
N ASP A 537 7.90 20.01 12.71
CA ASP A 537 9.04 19.09 12.85
C ASP A 537 9.45 18.57 11.46
N ASN A 538 10.74 18.68 11.15
CA ASN A 538 11.33 18.32 9.85
C ASN A 538 12.31 17.15 9.98
N SER A 539 12.11 16.29 10.98
CA SER A 539 12.96 15.12 11.26
C SER A 539 12.91 14.07 10.15
N GLU A 540 11.69 13.72 9.69
CA GLU A 540 11.46 12.70 8.66
C GLU A 540 11.24 13.30 7.27
N ILE A 541 10.60 14.46 7.16
CA ILE A 541 10.30 15.13 5.88
C ILE A 541 11.18 16.38 5.74
N PRO A 542 11.80 16.60 4.57
CA PRO A 542 12.59 17.80 4.32
C PRO A 542 11.73 19.06 4.48
N ARG A 543 12.32 20.07 5.13
CA ARG A 543 11.64 21.33 5.39
C ARG A 543 11.20 21.99 4.09
N ARG A 544 9.97 22.49 4.07
CA ARG A 544 9.41 23.22 2.93
C ARG A 544 10.24 24.48 2.61
N ILE A 545 10.71 24.61 1.37
CA ILE A 545 11.42 25.79 0.87
C ILE A 545 10.44 26.64 0.05
N SER A 546 10.28 27.93 0.36
CA SER A 546 9.25 28.77 -0.29
C SER A 546 9.47 28.98 -1.79
N SER A 547 10.72 28.94 -2.25
CA SER A 547 11.08 29.08 -3.66
C SER A 547 10.63 27.90 -4.52
N GLN A 548 10.37 26.73 -3.94
CA GLN A 548 10.01 25.48 -4.63
C GLN A 548 8.50 25.20 -4.61
N SER A 549 7.67 26.25 -4.52
CA SER A 549 6.21 26.07 -4.44
C SER A 549 5.59 25.43 -5.70
N VAL A 550 6.19 25.68 -6.87
CA VAL A 550 5.80 25.06 -8.15
C VAL A 550 6.12 23.57 -8.13
N ASP A 551 7.31 23.19 -7.65
CA ASP A 551 7.76 21.81 -7.57
C ASP A 551 6.83 20.99 -6.67
N TYR A 552 6.50 21.48 -5.47
CA TYR A 552 5.55 20.78 -4.58
C TYR A 552 4.16 20.62 -5.18
N ALA A 553 3.72 21.57 -6.01
CA ALA A 553 2.43 21.47 -6.72
C ALA A 553 2.49 20.42 -7.83
N TYR A 554 3.56 20.40 -8.61
CA TYR A 554 3.84 19.41 -9.66
C TYR A 554 3.93 17.99 -9.07
N GLU A 555 4.75 17.80 -8.04
CA GLU A 555 4.93 16.56 -7.28
C GLU A 555 3.60 16.01 -6.76
N ASN A 556 2.74 16.88 -6.20
CA ASN A 556 1.43 16.52 -5.68
C ASN A 556 0.43 16.06 -6.77
N ILE A 557 0.62 16.43 -8.04
CA ILE A 557 -0.21 15.94 -9.14
C ILE A 557 0.11 14.46 -9.43
N HIS A 558 1.39 14.09 -9.36
CA HIS A 558 1.88 12.74 -9.70
C HIS A 558 1.69 11.69 -8.59
N PHE A 559 1.52 12.11 -7.33
CA PHE A 559 1.41 11.24 -6.16
C PHE A 559 0.47 10.03 -6.34
N ALA A 560 -0.75 10.24 -6.84
CA ALA A 560 -1.74 9.17 -6.96
C ALA A 560 -1.34 8.10 -8.00
N GLY A 561 -0.84 8.54 -9.15
CA GLY A 561 -0.41 7.64 -10.23
C GLY A 561 0.86 6.88 -9.86
N TYR A 562 1.84 7.56 -9.26
CA TYR A 562 3.06 6.91 -8.79
C TYR A 562 2.77 5.88 -7.70
N LEU A 563 1.89 6.19 -6.73
CA LEU A 563 1.59 5.20 -5.68
C LEU A 563 0.96 3.93 -6.26
N ILE A 564 0.04 4.05 -7.23
CA ILE A 564 -0.56 2.89 -7.89
C ILE A 564 0.50 2.11 -8.67
N GLY A 565 1.31 2.79 -9.50
CA GLY A 565 2.32 2.16 -10.34
C GLY A 565 3.39 1.43 -9.54
N TYR A 566 3.95 2.05 -8.50
CA TYR A 566 4.99 1.45 -7.66
C TYR A 566 4.48 0.24 -6.88
N VAL A 567 3.23 0.28 -6.41
CA VAL A 567 2.63 -0.87 -5.70
C VAL A 567 2.39 -2.04 -6.65
N LEU A 568 1.89 -1.80 -7.87
CA LEU A 568 1.69 -2.87 -8.86
C LEU A 568 3.01 -3.47 -9.33
N TRP A 569 3.98 -2.63 -9.64
CA TRP A 569 5.30 -3.10 -10.09
C TRP A 569 6.06 -3.82 -8.99
N GLY A 570 6.01 -3.29 -7.76
CA GLY A 570 6.62 -3.94 -6.62
C GLY A 570 5.93 -5.26 -6.25
N TYR A 571 4.61 -5.39 -6.44
CA TYR A 571 3.93 -6.69 -6.31
C TYR A 571 4.48 -7.72 -7.31
N ILE A 572 4.64 -7.35 -8.59
CA ILE A 572 5.19 -8.22 -9.63
C ILE A 572 6.63 -8.63 -9.29
N LEU A 573 7.47 -7.68 -8.88
CA LEU A 573 8.87 -7.95 -8.54
C LEU A 573 9.01 -8.83 -7.30
N VAL A 574 8.27 -8.54 -6.22
CA VAL A 574 8.29 -9.39 -5.02
C VAL A 574 7.82 -10.80 -5.35
N ALA A 575 6.77 -10.96 -6.15
CA ALA A 575 6.31 -12.27 -6.60
C ALA A 575 7.39 -13.00 -7.43
N PHE A 576 8.08 -12.31 -8.33
CA PHE A 576 9.16 -12.87 -9.13
C PHE A 576 10.34 -13.36 -8.28
N PHE A 577 10.81 -12.56 -7.33
CA PHE A 577 11.92 -12.96 -6.45
C PHE A 577 11.53 -14.10 -5.49
N VAL A 578 10.34 -14.05 -4.91
CA VAL A 578 9.85 -15.16 -4.06
C VAL A 578 9.66 -16.43 -4.88
N MET A 579 9.23 -16.32 -6.15
CA MET A 579 9.13 -17.45 -7.06
C MET A 579 10.50 -18.07 -7.36
N ILE A 580 11.54 -17.27 -7.63
CA ILE A 580 12.90 -17.78 -7.81
C ILE A 580 13.38 -18.54 -6.58
N ILE A 581 13.18 -17.95 -5.38
CA ILE A 581 13.53 -18.60 -4.12
C ILE A 581 12.74 -19.90 -3.94
N GLY A 582 11.45 -19.90 -4.26
CA GLY A 582 10.58 -21.07 -4.20
C GLY A 582 11.04 -22.19 -5.14
N ILE A 583 11.42 -21.86 -6.38
CA ILE A 583 11.94 -22.83 -7.36
C ILE A 583 13.26 -23.43 -6.87
N ILE A 584 14.17 -22.62 -6.33
CA ILE A 584 15.44 -23.11 -5.78
C ILE A 584 15.18 -24.09 -4.63
N ILE A 585 14.26 -23.76 -3.72
CA ILE A 585 13.88 -24.63 -2.61
C ILE A 585 13.27 -25.95 -3.13
N ASP A 586 12.40 -25.88 -4.13
CA ASP A 586 11.74 -27.07 -4.68
C ASP A 586 12.73 -28.00 -5.39
N ILE A 587 13.64 -27.45 -6.21
CA ILE A 587 14.75 -28.20 -6.83
C ILE A 587 15.59 -28.92 -5.78
N VAL A 588 15.93 -28.23 -4.69
CA VAL A 588 16.72 -28.79 -3.59
C VAL A 588 16.02 -29.97 -2.93
N ILE A 589 14.71 -29.86 -2.70
CA ILE A 589 13.89 -30.90 -2.09
C ILE A 589 13.77 -32.10 -3.03
N THR A 590 13.44 -31.86 -4.31
CA THR A 590 13.20 -32.91 -5.31
C THR A 590 14.44 -33.75 -5.58
N TYR A 591 15.61 -33.13 -5.75
CA TYR A 591 16.85 -33.87 -6.04
C TYR A 591 17.56 -34.38 -4.78
N GLY A 592 17.01 -34.15 -3.59
CA GLY A 592 17.65 -34.56 -2.34
C GLY A 592 19.06 -33.96 -2.18
N MET A 593 19.34 -32.81 -2.82
CA MET A 593 20.63 -32.10 -2.81
C MET A 593 20.97 -31.48 -1.45
N VAL A 594 20.30 -31.94 -0.39
CA VAL A 594 20.57 -31.55 0.99
C VAL A 594 22.02 -31.80 1.36
N ARG A 595 22.68 -32.83 0.80
CA ARG A 595 24.12 -33.07 0.99
C ARG A 595 25.00 -31.97 0.38
N PHE A 596 24.61 -31.43 -0.77
CA PHE A 596 25.32 -30.32 -1.41
C PHE A 596 25.14 -29.02 -0.62
N ILE A 597 23.92 -28.74 -0.18
CA ILE A 597 23.66 -27.61 0.73
C ILE A 597 24.42 -27.76 2.03
N GLU A 598 24.41 -28.94 2.63
CA GLU A 598 25.16 -29.23 3.87
C GLU A 598 26.65 -28.97 3.66
N SER A 599 27.21 -29.35 2.51
CA SER A 599 28.61 -29.06 2.16
C SER A 599 28.90 -27.56 2.04
N ILE A 600 28.02 -26.80 1.37
CA ILE A 600 28.14 -25.33 1.27
C ILE A 600 28.00 -24.68 2.65
N LEU A 601 27.00 -25.10 3.42
CA LEU A 601 26.69 -24.53 4.73
C LEU A 601 27.82 -24.81 5.73
N LYS A 602 28.44 -26.00 5.68
CA LYS A 602 29.66 -26.32 6.44
C LYS A 602 30.84 -25.40 6.12
N LYS A 603 30.94 -24.90 4.88
CA LYS A 603 31.98 -23.93 4.48
C LYS A 603 31.66 -22.49 4.88
N ILE A 604 30.37 -22.09 4.86
CA ILE A 604 29.94 -20.70 5.12
C ILE A 604 29.72 -20.40 6.61
N ILE A 605 29.20 -21.36 7.39
CA ILE A 605 28.90 -21.15 8.83
C ILE A 605 30.12 -20.73 9.65
N PRO A 606 31.30 -21.38 9.56
CA PRO A 606 32.43 -21.05 10.42
C PRO A 606 32.94 -19.60 10.25
N PRO A 607 33.14 -19.08 9.02
CA PRO A 607 33.49 -17.66 8.82
C PRO A 607 32.44 -16.68 9.37
N LEU A 608 31.14 -17.01 9.23
CA LEU A 608 30.05 -16.17 9.75
C LEU A 608 30.04 -16.16 11.28
N LEU A 609 30.18 -17.32 11.92
CA LEU A 609 30.28 -17.44 13.38
C LEU A 609 31.50 -16.70 13.92
N PHE A 610 32.64 -16.80 13.25
CA PHE A 610 33.84 -16.04 13.60
C PHE A 610 33.63 -14.52 13.48
N ALA A 611 32.94 -14.06 12.43
CA ALA A 611 32.58 -12.65 12.29
C ALA A 611 31.69 -12.16 13.44
N ILE A 612 30.67 -12.95 13.81
CA ILE A 612 29.80 -12.64 14.95
C ILE A 612 30.60 -12.62 16.25
N PHE A 613 31.45 -13.63 16.48
CA PHE A 613 32.36 -13.70 17.63
C PHE A 613 33.16 -12.41 17.77
N GLN A 614 33.85 -12.00 16.70
CA GLN A 614 34.74 -10.84 16.71
C GLN A 614 33.97 -9.53 17.00
N VAL A 615 32.78 -9.36 16.42
CA VAL A 615 31.93 -8.18 16.68
C VAL A 615 31.54 -8.09 18.15
N TYR A 616 31.12 -9.20 18.78
CA TYR A 616 30.71 -9.19 20.18
C TYR A 616 31.91 -9.08 21.15
N MET A 617 33.04 -9.74 20.84
CA MET A 617 34.29 -9.55 21.58
C MET A 617 34.71 -8.08 21.59
N ASN A 618 34.70 -7.42 20.42
CA ASN A 618 35.03 -6.00 20.30
C ASN A 618 34.05 -5.10 21.06
N LYS A 619 32.75 -5.41 21.05
CA LYS A 619 31.74 -4.67 21.85
C LYS A 619 31.97 -4.81 23.36
N ILE A 620 32.28 -6.02 23.83
CA ILE A 620 32.55 -6.29 25.26
C ILE A 620 33.83 -5.55 25.70
N LEU A 621 34.93 -5.67 24.93
CA LEU A 621 36.17 -4.95 25.22
C LEU A 621 35.97 -3.42 25.19
N ALA A 622 35.22 -2.92 24.20
CA ALA A 622 34.88 -1.50 24.14
C ALA A 622 34.13 -1.04 25.38
N GLN A 623 33.09 -1.79 25.79
CA GLN A 623 32.27 -1.43 26.93
C GLN A 623 33.02 -1.49 28.25
N TYR A 624 33.78 -2.56 28.51
CA TYR A 624 34.35 -2.82 29.85
C TYR A 624 35.81 -2.40 30.01
N VAL A 625 36.60 -2.40 28.94
CA VAL A 625 38.05 -2.14 29.01
C VAL A 625 38.39 -0.75 28.48
N PHE A 626 37.84 -0.37 27.32
CA PHE A 626 38.23 0.85 26.62
C PHE A 626 37.47 2.09 27.09
N LEU A 627 36.14 2.03 27.26
CA LEU A 627 35.32 3.19 27.62
C LEU A 627 35.21 3.39 29.14
N GLN A 628 35.12 4.65 29.55
CA GLN A 628 34.83 5.06 30.93
C GLN A 628 33.36 4.76 31.28
N GLN A 629 33.11 4.48 32.55
CA GLN A 629 31.75 4.21 33.10
C GLN A 629 30.96 3.17 32.29
N GLY A 630 31.65 2.20 31.68
CA GLY A 630 30.99 1.13 30.97
C GLY A 630 30.20 1.58 29.72
N GLY A 631 30.57 2.70 29.10
CA GLY A 631 29.93 3.23 27.89
C GLY A 631 28.82 4.28 28.10
N ASP A 632 28.61 4.77 29.33
CA ASP A 632 27.68 5.88 29.59
C ASP A 632 28.25 7.24 29.08
N VAL A 633 29.58 7.36 28.96
CA VAL A 633 30.26 8.52 28.38
C VAL A 633 31.24 8.06 27.29
N LEU A 634 31.27 8.76 26.14
CA LEU A 634 32.24 8.52 25.07
C LEU A 634 33.62 9.10 25.44
N SER A 635 34.25 8.51 26.46
CA SER A 635 35.58 8.88 26.93
C SER A 635 36.41 7.62 27.14
N ILE A 636 37.68 7.66 26.72
CA ILE A 636 38.58 6.50 26.72
C ILE A 636 39.31 6.42 28.06
N ASN A 637 39.31 5.24 28.70
CA ASN A 637 40.03 4.99 29.95
C ASN A 637 41.46 4.49 29.68
N HIS A 638 41.61 3.35 28.98
CA HIS A 638 42.90 2.71 28.74
C HIS A 638 43.38 2.89 27.29
N ARG A 639 43.90 4.09 26.97
CA ARG A 639 44.34 4.42 25.61
C ARG A 639 45.40 3.46 25.05
N ARG A 640 46.36 3.01 25.86
CA ARG A 640 47.45 2.12 25.40
C ARG A 640 46.92 0.76 24.92
N ILE A 641 46.03 0.14 25.68
CA ILE A 641 45.44 -1.16 25.35
C ILE A 641 44.57 -1.05 24.09
N LEU A 642 43.83 0.06 23.96
CA LEU A 642 43.07 0.34 22.74
C LEU A 642 43.96 0.43 21.50
N MET A 643 45.11 1.13 21.57
CA MET A 643 46.02 1.24 20.41
C MET A 643 46.62 -0.12 20.01
N VAL A 644 47.00 -0.95 20.98
CA VAL A 644 47.50 -2.32 20.72
C VAL A 644 46.40 -3.19 20.11
N HIS A 645 45.18 -3.12 20.67
CA HIS A 645 44.02 -3.85 20.16
C HIS A 645 43.68 -3.45 18.73
N LEU A 646 43.68 -2.14 18.42
CA LEU A 646 43.42 -1.64 17.07
C LEU A 646 44.47 -2.13 16.05
N TYR A 647 45.76 -2.18 16.44
CA TYR A 647 46.82 -2.69 15.57
C TYR A 647 46.62 -4.18 15.21
N PHE A 648 46.35 -5.04 16.19
CA PHE A 648 46.11 -6.46 15.91
C PHE A 648 44.76 -6.70 15.22
N ASN A 649 43.71 -5.96 15.60
CA ASN A 649 42.39 -6.09 15.00
C ASN A 649 42.34 -5.62 13.54
N PHE A 650 43.26 -4.73 13.11
CA PHE A 650 43.34 -4.26 11.73
C PHE A 650 43.43 -5.43 10.71
N PHE A 651 44.26 -6.43 10.98
CA PHE A 651 44.42 -7.58 10.08
C PHE A 651 43.17 -8.45 10.01
N LEU A 652 42.44 -8.60 11.13
CA LEU A 652 41.18 -9.37 11.19
C LEU A 652 40.03 -8.59 10.54
N ASP A 653 39.96 -7.27 10.76
CA ASP A 653 38.94 -6.38 10.22
C ASP A 653 39.01 -6.30 8.68
N ALA A 654 40.18 -6.45 8.07
CA ALA A 654 40.32 -6.50 6.61
C ALA A 654 39.50 -7.67 6.01
N PHE A 655 39.57 -8.86 6.61
CA PHE A 655 38.76 -10.02 6.19
C PHE A 655 37.28 -9.84 6.52
N LEU A 656 36.96 -9.29 7.69
CA LEU A 656 35.57 -8.99 8.07
C LEU A 656 34.94 -7.93 7.16
N GLY A 657 35.73 -6.99 6.66
CA GLY A 657 35.32 -5.96 5.71
C GLY A 657 34.82 -6.54 4.38
N LEU A 658 35.43 -7.62 3.89
CA LEU A 658 34.96 -8.35 2.71
C LEU A 658 33.59 -8.99 2.97
N ILE A 659 33.44 -9.70 4.09
CA ILE A 659 32.16 -10.33 4.49
C ILE A 659 31.07 -9.26 4.68
N SER A 660 31.40 -8.16 5.36
CA SER A 660 30.50 -7.03 5.59
C SER A 660 30.05 -6.39 4.28
N SER A 661 30.93 -6.29 3.28
CA SER A 661 30.61 -5.74 1.96
C SER A 661 29.57 -6.59 1.23
N ILE A 662 29.67 -7.92 1.30
CA ILE A 662 28.67 -8.84 0.74
C ILE A 662 27.34 -8.70 1.48
N ILE A 663 27.36 -8.66 2.82
CA ILE A 663 26.15 -8.45 3.64
C ILE A 663 25.50 -7.11 3.31
N ARG A 664 26.29 -6.05 3.05
CA ARG A 664 25.78 -4.73 2.65
C ARG A 664 25.01 -4.79 1.34
N VAL A 665 25.56 -5.47 0.32
CA VAL A 665 24.88 -5.64 -0.98
C VAL A 665 23.60 -6.46 -0.82
N LEU A 666 23.65 -7.58 -0.10
CA LEU A 666 22.48 -8.43 0.15
C LEU A 666 21.38 -7.68 0.92
N THR A 667 21.74 -6.96 1.98
CA THR A 667 20.78 -6.18 2.78
C THR A 667 20.19 -5.03 1.95
N GLY A 668 21.00 -4.37 1.11
CA GLY A 668 20.54 -3.34 0.19
C GLY A 668 19.54 -3.88 -0.84
N MET A 669 19.82 -5.06 -1.41
CA MET A 669 18.92 -5.74 -2.35
C MET A 669 17.60 -6.12 -1.69
N ILE A 670 17.65 -6.77 -0.51
CA ILE A 670 16.44 -7.17 0.24
C ILE A 670 15.64 -5.95 0.69
N GLY A 671 16.30 -4.92 1.21
CA GLY A 671 15.67 -3.66 1.59
C GLY A 671 15.00 -2.99 0.39
N GLY A 672 15.71 -2.86 -0.73
CA GLY A 672 15.18 -2.31 -1.98
C GLY A 672 13.92 -3.03 -2.44
N MET A 673 13.93 -4.37 -2.47
CA MET A 673 12.74 -5.15 -2.87
C MET A 673 11.53 -4.93 -1.96
N ILE A 674 11.73 -4.91 -0.63
CA ILE A 674 10.63 -4.77 0.34
C ILE A 674 10.08 -3.33 0.35
N TYR A 675 10.97 -2.33 0.25
CA TYR A 675 10.59 -0.91 0.33
C TYR A 675 10.21 -0.30 -1.01
N MET A 676 10.39 -1.00 -2.14
CA MET A 676 10.06 -0.46 -3.47
C MET A 676 8.62 0.04 -3.61
N CYS A 677 7.68 -0.58 -2.90
CA CYS A 677 6.25 -0.24 -2.98
C CYS A 677 5.88 0.99 -2.15
N ARG A 678 6.82 1.49 -1.34
CA ARG A 678 6.62 2.54 -0.36
C ARG A 678 7.23 3.84 -0.86
N LEU A 679 6.39 4.87 -1.00
CA LEU A 679 6.83 6.21 -1.40
C LEU A 679 7.32 7.06 -0.23
N ASP A 680 7.14 6.63 1.02
CA ASP A 680 7.53 7.39 2.21
C ASP A 680 8.99 7.19 2.61
N CYS A 681 9.69 6.23 1.99
CA CYS A 681 11.11 6.02 2.15
C CYS A 681 11.77 6.12 0.79
N SER A 682 12.85 6.88 0.70
CA SER A 682 13.69 6.83 -0.48
C SER A 682 14.47 5.51 -0.46
N SER A 683 14.45 4.77 -1.58
CA SER A 683 15.36 3.65 -1.78
C SER A 683 16.81 4.14 -1.91
N MET A 684 17.00 5.40 -2.30
CA MET A 684 18.29 6.08 -2.31
C MET A 684 18.67 6.58 -0.91
N GLY A 685 19.97 6.72 -0.65
CA GLY A 685 20.45 7.26 0.61
C GLY A 685 20.05 8.74 0.80
N ARG A 686 20.09 9.24 2.05
CA ARG A 686 19.59 10.59 2.43
C ARG A 686 20.06 11.76 1.55
N LYS A 687 21.26 11.69 0.98
CA LYS A 687 21.82 12.74 0.12
C LYS A 687 21.22 12.76 -1.30
N LEU A 688 20.60 11.66 -1.73
CA LEU A 688 20.08 11.44 -3.08
C LEU A 688 18.54 11.30 -3.08
N GLU A 689 17.88 11.63 -1.96
CA GLU A 689 16.42 11.59 -1.83
C GLU A 689 15.69 12.43 -2.88
N THR A 690 16.29 13.55 -3.31
CA THR A 690 15.71 14.45 -4.31
C THR A 690 15.73 13.89 -5.73
N LEU A 691 16.55 12.87 -6.01
CA LEU A 691 16.57 12.20 -7.33
C LEU A 691 15.44 11.20 -7.48
N GLU A 692 14.83 10.77 -6.38
CA GLU A 692 13.76 9.79 -6.40
C GLU A 692 12.39 10.45 -6.57
N ALA A 693 11.84 10.33 -7.77
CA ALA A 693 10.54 10.91 -8.12
C ALA A 693 9.39 10.41 -7.22
N GLY A 694 9.45 9.16 -6.74
CA GLY A 694 8.46 8.60 -5.84
C GLY A 694 8.41 9.30 -4.48
N PHE A 695 9.57 9.48 -3.84
CA PHE A 695 9.70 10.16 -2.56
C PHE A 695 9.43 11.67 -2.67
N SER A 696 9.88 12.31 -3.75
CA SER A 696 9.57 13.71 -4.06
C SER A 696 8.06 13.92 -4.23
N ALA A 697 7.35 13.05 -4.99
CA ALA A 697 5.89 13.10 -5.11
C ALA A 697 5.17 12.95 -3.75
N TYR A 698 5.69 12.11 -2.86
CA TYR A 698 5.18 11.97 -1.50
C TYR A 698 5.38 13.23 -0.66
N CYS A 699 6.56 13.85 -0.73
CA CYS A 699 6.86 15.10 -0.04
C CYS A 699 5.94 16.24 -0.50
N GLY A 700 5.78 16.42 -1.82
CA GLY A 700 4.84 17.39 -2.40
C GLY A 700 3.40 17.17 -1.93
N PHE A 701 2.95 15.91 -1.87
CA PHE A 701 1.64 15.55 -1.33
C PHE A 701 1.46 15.97 0.14
N ILE A 702 2.42 15.65 1.03
CA ILE A 702 2.32 16.00 2.45
C ILE A 702 2.34 17.53 2.65
N HIS A 703 3.21 18.25 1.94
CA HIS A 703 3.29 19.71 2.03
C HIS A 703 2.02 20.40 1.52
N MET A 704 1.42 19.90 0.43
CA MET A 704 0.14 20.42 -0.09
C MET A 704 -1.04 20.12 0.84
N GLU A 705 -1.14 18.92 1.40
CA GLU A 705 -2.16 18.63 2.42
C GLU A 705 -1.96 19.49 3.67
N CYS A 706 -0.72 19.74 4.10
CA CYS A 706 -0.46 20.62 5.24
C CYS A 706 -0.95 22.05 4.96
N ALA A 707 -0.58 22.61 3.80
CA ALA A 707 -0.90 23.98 3.43
C ALA A 707 -2.42 24.23 3.35
N HIS A 708 -3.18 23.30 2.78
CA HIS A 708 -4.62 23.48 2.56
C HIS A 708 -5.50 22.92 3.67
N ARG A 709 -4.97 22.04 4.52
CA ARG A 709 -5.78 21.29 5.48
C ARG A 709 -5.26 21.30 6.91
N HIS A 710 -4.48 22.32 7.26
CA HIS A 710 -4.03 22.50 8.63
C HIS A 710 -5.24 22.59 9.60
N PRO A 711 -5.40 21.66 10.56
CA PRO A 711 -6.61 21.55 11.38
C PRO A 711 -6.86 22.80 12.24
N ILE A 712 -5.79 23.44 12.71
CA ILE A 712 -5.87 24.68 13.49
C ILE A 712 -6.37 25.84 12.62
N LEU A 713 -5.91 25.95 11.37
CA LEU A 713 -6.29 27.03 10.47
C LEU A 713 -7.75 26.90 10.06
N LEU A 714 -8.19 25.69 9.69
CA LEU A 714 -9.59 25.40 9.37
C LEU A 714 -10.51 25.69 10.56
N TYR A 715 -10.13 25.26 11.76
CA TYR A 715 -10.90 25.55 12.96
C TYR A 715 -10.95 27.07 13.27
N PHE A 716 -9.82 27.77 13.15
CA PHE A 716 -9.76 29.22 13.40
C PHE A 716 -10.63 30.01 12.41
N THR A 717 -10.48 29.77 11.11
CA THR A 717 -11.27 30.42 10.06
C THR A 717 -12.76 30.14 10.19
N SER A 718 -13.14 28.93 10.61
CA SER A 718 -14.55 28.60 10.83
C SER A 718 -15.18 29.26 12.05
N VAL A 719 -14.42 29.49 13.11
CA VAL A 719 -14.86 30.31 14.25
C VAL A 719 -15.05 31.76 13.82
N LEU A 720 -14.09 32.33 13.08
CA LEU A 720 -14.20 33.69 12.54
C LEU A 720 -15.41 33.85 11.62
N LEU A 721 -15.63 32.90 10.72
CA LEU A 721 -16.78 32.90 9.81
C LEU A 721 -18.10 32.80 10.57
N ARG A 722 -18.16 31.96 11.62
CA ARG A 722 -19.34 31.85 12.48
C ARG A 722 -19.62 33.17 13.20
N GLU A 723 -18.60 33.83 13.73
CA GLU A 723 -18.74 35.14 14.37
C GLU A 723 -19.16 36.22 13.37
N HIS A 724 -18.64 36.21 12.14
CA HIS A 724 -19.08 37.14 11.10
C HIS A 724 -20.55 36.94 10.70
N LEU A 725 -21.02 35.69 10.64
CA LEU A 725 -22.39 35.37 10.20
C LEU A 725 -23.46 35.49 11.29
N TYR A 726 -23.10 35.16 12.53
CA TYR A 726 -24.04 35.03 13.66
C TYR A 726 -23.64 35.84 14.90
N GLY A 727 -22.51 36.55 14.86
CA GLY A 727 -22.01 37.33 15.99
C GLY A 727 -22.89 38.55 16.26
N ILE A 728 -23.05 38.87 17.54
CA ILE A 728 -23.73 40.07 18.03
C ILE A 728 -22.69 41.20 18.16
N SER A 729 -23.08 42.43 17.84
CA SER A 729 -22.25 43.65 17.98
C SER A 729 -21.52 43.70 19.33
N THR A 730 -20.22 44.01 19.29
CA THR A 730 -19.34 43.94 20.46
C THR A 730 -19.68 45.02 21.49
N THR A 731 -20.11 44.64 22.68
CA THR A 731 -20.32 45.56 23.82
C THR A 731 -18.99 45.99 24.46
N ARG A 732 -18.97 47.13 25.19
CA ARG A 732 -17.77 47.65 25.89
C ARG A 732 -17.16 46.61 26.86
N TRP A 733 -18.02 45.86 27.56
CA TRP A 733 -17.66 44.75 28.45
C TRP A 733 -16.91 43.61 27.73
N SER A 734 -17.28 43.30 26.47
CA SER A 734 -16.58 42.29 25.66
C SER A 734 -15.13 42.68 25.31
N LYS A 735 -14.83 43.99 25.22
CA LYS A 735 -13.48 44.50 24.93
C LYS A 735 -12.59 44.42 26.18
N ALA A 736 -13.11 44.79 27.34
CA ALA A 736 -12.38 44.68 28.61
C ALA A 736 -12.03 43.21 28.93
N ARG A 737 -12.97 42.29 28.75
CA ARG A 737 -12.74 40.85 28.96
C ARG A 737 -11.66 40.27 28.04
N ARG A 738 -11.63 40.68 26.76
CA ARG A 738 -10.57 40.29 25.81
C ARG A 738 -9.19 40.81 26.21
N LYS A 739 -9.09 42.04 26.74
CA LYS A 739 -7.82 42.58 27.26
C LYS A 739 -7.31 41.78 28.46
N TRP A 740 -8.19 41.39 29.38
CA TRP A 740 -7.83 40.53 30.51
C TRP A 740 -7.39 39.14 30.08
N TYR A 741 -8.08 38.50 29.13
CA TYR A 741 -7.64 37.21 28.60
C TYR A 741 -6.26 37.29 27.92
N LEU A 742 -5.99 38.39 27.20
CA LEU A 742 -4.67 38.62 26.61
C LEU A 742 -3.59 38.79 27.68
N ALA A 743 -3.86 39.57 28.73
CA ALA A 743 -2.94 39.75 29.85
C ALA A 743 -2.63 38.41 30.53
N PHE A 744 -3.67 37.63 30.86
CA PHE A 744 -3.53 36.30 31.44
C PHE A 744 -2.70 35.34 30.55
N PHE A 745 -2.96 35.33 29.24
CA PHE A 745 -2.20 34.51 28.30
C PHE A 745 -0.71 34.90 28.25
N LEU A 746 -0.41 36.21 28.26
CA LEU A 746 0.97 36.71 28.21
C LEU A 746 1.73 36.46 29.51
N LEU A 747 1.06 36.54 30.67
CA LEU A 747 1.66 36.22 31.96
C LEU A 747 2.08 34.75 32.05
N ASN A 748 1.23 33.84 31.54
CA ASN A 748 1.54 32.40 31.53
C ASN A 748 2.53 32.00 30.43
N ASN A 749 2.82 32.87 29.45
CA ASN A 749 3.73 32.57 28.35
C ASN A 749 4.67 33.76 28.07
N PRO A 750 5.70 33.96 28.90
CA PRO A 750 6.53 35.18 28.87
C PRO A 750 7.32 35.35 27.56
N THR A 751 7.71 34.27 26.88
CA THR A 751 8.45 34.32 25.60
C THR A 751 7.67 35.01 24.48
N PHE A 752 6.32 34.94 24.51
CA PHE A 752 5.48 35.63 23.53
C PHE A 752 5.39 37.14 23.76
N ILE A 753 5.72 37.66 24.95
CA ILE A 753 5.73 39.10 25.22
C ILE A 753 6.75 39.79 24.29
N TYR A 754 7.97 39.25 24.23
CA TYR A 754 9.04 39.77 23.39
C TYR A 754 8.69 39.67 21.91
N ARG A 755 8.21 38.50 21.46
CA ARG A 755 7.80 38.28 20.06
C ARG A 755 6.66 39.21 19.64
N ARG A 756 5.68 39.43 20.52
CA ARG A 756 4.57 40.35 20.27
C ARG A 756 5.05 41.80 20.17
N LYS A 757 5.90 42.26 21.09
CA LYS A 757 6.48 43.62 21.02
C LYS A 757 7.27 43.82 19.72
N GLY A 758 8.12 42.86 19.35
CA GLY A 758 8.86 42.90 18.08
C GLY A 758 7.94 42.98 16.85
N PHE A 759 6.88 42.17 16.80
CA PHE A 759 5.91 42.21 15.69
C PHE A 759 5.13 43.53 15.63
N LEU A 760 4.80 44.13 16.77
CA LEU A 760 4.10 45.42 16.84
C LEU A 760 5.00 46.59 16.42
N VAL A 761 6.31 46.49 16.66
CA VAL A 761 7.30 47.50 16.23
C VAL A 761 7.56 47.40 14.73
N GLY A 762 7.58 46.20 14.14
CA GLY A 762 7.79 45.98 12.70
C GLY A 762 6.55 46.10 11.79
N SER A 763 5.39 46.54 12.31
CA SER A 763 4.18 46.71 11.49
C SER A 763 4.17 48.09 10.81
N PRO A 764 3.97 48.19 9.48
CA PRO A 764 4.01 49.47 8.73
C PRO A 764 2.95 50.48 9.16
N MET A 765 1.91 50.04 9.88
CA MET A 765 0.90 50.93 10.45
C MET A 765 1.47 51.81 11.59
N ASN A 766 2.51 51.32 12.29
CA ASN A 766 3.19 52.09 13.34
C ASN A 766 4.33 52.96 12.79
N GLU A 767 4.89 52.70 11.62
CA GLU A 767 5.85 53.64 11.00
C GLU A 767 5.20 54.99 10.68
N LYS A 768 3.96 54.98 10.17
CA LYS A 768 3.18 56.22 9.98
C LYS A 768 2.81 56.89 11.31
N MET A 769 2.46 56.11 12.33
CA MET A 769 2.14 56.63 13.67
C MET A 769 3.37 57.20 14.39
N ILE A 770 4.54 56.54 14.26
CA ILE A 770 5.82 56.99 14.81
C ILE A 770 6.34 58.20 14.03
N MET A 771 6.15 58.27 12.71
CA MET A 771 6.42 59.48 11.92
C MET A 771 5.50 60.63 12.31
N LEU A 772 4.20 60.40 12.56
CA LEU A 772 3.27 61.42 13.05
C LEU A 772 3.63 61.91 14.46
N ILE A 773 4.09 61.01 15.34
CA ILE A 773 4.57 61.36 16.68
C ILE A 773 5.90 62.13 16.60
N ARG A 774 6.82 61.78 15.69
CA ARG A 774 8.06 62.54 15.44
C ARG A 774 7.77 63.92 14.83
N ARG A 775 6.80 64.04 13.93
CA ARG A 775 6.36 65.31 13.32
C ARG A 775 5.68 66.24 14.34
N LYS A 776 4.88 65.69 15.26
CA LYS A 776 4.36 66.44 16.42
C LYS A 776 5.45 66.86 17.41
N LYS A 777 6.56 66.11 17.49
CA LYS A 777 7.69 66.47 18.35
C LYS A 777 8.58 67.57 17.73
N SER A 778 8.64 67.68 16.40
CA SER A 778 9.34 68.78 15.71
C SER A 778 8.52 70.07 15.65
N GLU A 779 7.19 69.99 15.64
CA GLU A 779 6.32 71.18 15.74
C GLU A 779 6.30 71.78 17.16
N ASN A 780 6.54 70.97 18.19
CA ASN A 780 6.66 71.44 19.57
C ASN A 780 8.09 71.87 19.98
N SER A 781 9.04 71.89 19.05
CA SER A 781 10.42 72.37 19.28
C SER A 781 10.75 73.66 18.52
N VAL A 782 9.74 74.35 18.01
CA VAL A 782 9.82 75.72 17.48
C VAL A 782 8.76 76.56 18.20
N CYS A 783 8.97 76.76 19.49
CA CYS A 783 8.44 77.82 20.35
C CYS A 783 9.32 77.90 21.59
#